data_AF-V9GC93-F1
#
_entry.id   AF-V9GC93-F1
#
_cell.length_a   1.000
_cell.length_b   1.000
_cell.length_c   1.000
_cell.angle_alpha   90.00
_cell.angle_beta   90.00
_cell.angle_gamma   90.00
#
_symmetry.space_group_name_H-M   'P 1'
#
loop_
_entity.id
_entity.type
_entity.pdbx_description
1 polymer ?
#
loop_
_entity_poly.entity_id
_entity_poly.type
_entity_poly.pdbx_seq_one_letter_code
_entity_poly.pdbx_strand_id
1 'polypeptide(L)'
;MVQYRSPVPEVEQWWRHAGPGGWNDFDSLNVGNGEMDGLTKDERQSAMTFWSISSAPLYIGDDMTQLDDYGIELLTNEEVIAVNQAGRPARPISTDTEQQVWYANNGDGTYTVGLFNLGEESAEVTVDWKAIGLEGAASVRDLWSRTELGIFKDGYGAELPSHGSRLFRVSAQEGWVAVNDDDTAMNYIGNWVRNGGLELPADTQNLVVDVLDESVNGSTISPSAASFDKNTAEQQDVTVTVEWNDNTEIRRITGGGRDLVPQTDYTVSGNQISIHKSYLAKLPNGATNLTLTFPTGAPQQLLLTIMDTTVQDSKVYPPVVSFDRNERLASDQHGANLTIASNGNRLSDITHGNTTLEAGADYTVSGNQLLLKKEFLSTLPVGMSELGFTFSDGKAQRLTVVVRDTSAGGMISLNDDDPGIKYTGAWNRSYNRGLGDYRDDVHFAEKNGEYFEYTFQGTGVELVTELDPSQGEIDIYVDDDFVQTVNTSNAGRLAQQTVFHMSGLENGTHTVKAVKKSGTFMLLDQIRILVPDLITPSEVKYDKADDAQHDVTVTLATYDNHTLSRITNGDSELVKDEDYSIANQQVLLKQTYLDAQPIGIADLLFSFSGEASQSLALSVEDSAAPNSLLNSAEEEFDKNETALQDIVVGVDWNGNTLTGISHRGNDLDSDTDYAVNDNQIVLSKTYLAELPVGRTNLTFTFSAGAPQTLAIDVRDTTPPYSTIQPSATNFDKNAEAQKVITTTMELNGNQLTDIAYGNSNLAQGTDYIVSGNQVTVLTPFLAQLPLGTAVLEFKFDSGKSQELAVVVIDSSRGRYVSINDDNPRVKYSGAWQHNRNRGVGNYKDDVHFTEKNGDYYEFTFKGTGIEIITEKDNAQGDMDIYVDGEFQQTISTYAPEKQVQQSVYHIAGLPDEEHTVKVVKKSGYYMLLDRLKYQVADLIEPDTASFNKSGNKQKDIEVSLRIDDTNLLEIRHGSTVLKKGKDYSISNDKVKLKKSYFMKAPAGTNVFEFRFRGDYLNDVHATDQNDDYFEYTFQGTAVELLTPKGPSQGKIDIYVDGKFKKTINAHHDSRQTVQSVYRLTGLKNGTHTIKGVKRSGEWMMVDQLKFYVKQNKS
;
A
#
# COMPACT_ATOMS: atom_id res chain seq x y z
N MET A 1 32.33 -23.33 23.02
CA MET A 1 30.93 -23.02 22.61
C MET A 1 30.25 -24.15 21.84
N VAL A 2 30.80 -24.70 20.74
CA VAL A 2 30.17 -25.80 19.95
C VAL A 2 29.87 -27.06 20.79
N GLN A 3 30.65 -27.31 21.85
CA GLN A 3 30.55 -28.52 22.68
C GLN A 3 29.33 -28.57 23.61
N TYR A 4 28.68 -27.44 23.93
CA TYR A 4 27.53 -27.39 24.86
C TYR A 4 26.19 -26.98 24.18
N ARG A 5 26.22 -26.50 22.93
CA ARG A 5 24.99 -26.37 22.11
C ARG A 5 24.47 -27.72 21.61
N SER A 6 25.38 -28.65 21.33
CA SER A 6 25.07 -29.96 20.73
C SER A 6 24.26 -30.93 21.61
N PRO A 7 24.42 -31.01 22.95
CA PRO A 7 23.73 -32.04 23.75
C PRO A 7 22.26 -31.73 24.04
N VAL A 8 21.89 -30.47 24.21
CA VAL A 8 20.52 -30.10 24.68
C VAL A 8 19.43 -30.62 23.74
N PRO A 9 19.56 -30.52 22.40
CA PRO A 9 18.58 -31.10 21.47
C PRO A 9 18.63 -32.63 21.38
N GLU A 10 19.77 -33.27 21.67
CA GLU A 10 19.91 -34.73 21.60
C GLU A 10 19.30 -35.41 22.84
N VAL A 11 19.41 -34.79 24.02
CA VAL A 11 18.91 -35.35 25.30
C VAL A 11 17.39 -35.53 25.33
N GLU A 12 16.64 -34.77 24.53
CA GLU A 12 15.19 -34.99 24.34
C GLU A 12 14.87 -36.44 23.94
N GLN A 13 15.76 -37.06 23.18
CA GLN A 13 15.59 -38.44 22.73
C GLN A 13 15.91 -39.45 23.84
N TRP A 14 16.74 -39.06 24.82
CA TRP A 14 17.34 -39.96 25.79
C TRP A 14 16.82 -39.82 27.23
N TRP A 15 16.16 -38.72 27.61
CA TRP A 15 15.78 -38.48 29.01
C TRP A 15 14.95 -39.62 29.63
N ARG A 16 14.12 -40.28 28.81
CA ARG A 16 13.27 -41.43 29.18
C ARG A 16 14.04 -42.71 29.48
N HIS A 17 15.30 -42.78 29.07
CA HIS A 17 16.18 -43.92 29.30
C HIS A 17 17.05 -43.76 30.56
N ALA A 18 16.99 -42.60 31.22
CA ALA A 18 17.72 -42.34 32.45
C ALA A 18 16.86 -42.66 33.69
N GLY A 19 17.47 -43.33 34.66
CA GLY A 19 16.83 -43.67 35.93
C GLY A 19 17.59 -44.74 36.71
N PRO A 20 17.00 -45.31 37.77
CA PRO A 20 17.59 -46.42 38.51
C PRO A 20 17.90 -47.62 37.58
N GLY A 21 19.20 -47.84 37.29
CA GLY A 21 19.67 -48.86 36.33
C GLY A 21 20.62 -48.31 35.27
N GLY A 22 20.63 -46.99 35.05
CA GLY A 22 21.55 -46.30 34.15
C GLY A 22 21.20 -44.81 34.02
N TRP A 23 22.19 -43.94 34.04
CA TRP A 23 22.02 -42.49 33.85
C TRP A 23 22.63 -42.07 32.52
N ASN A 24 22.04 -41.08 31.86
CA ASN A 24 22.66 -40.48 30.68
C ASN A 24 23.94 -39.75 31.11
N ASP A 25 25.04 -40.06 30.45
CA ASP A 25 26.34 -39.45 30.70
C ASP A 25 26.56 -38.31 29.70
N PHE A 26 26.68 -37.09 30.22
CA PHE A 26 26.91 -35.89 29.40
C PHE A 26 28.39 -35.52 29.35
N ASP A 27 29.27 -36.43 29.77
CA ASP A 27 30.70 -36.19 30.01
C ASP A 27 30.94 -35.30 31.25
N SER A 28 32.22 -35.02 31.53
CA SER A 28 32.64 -34.19 32.66
C SER A 28 32.01 -32.80 32.64
N LEU A 29 31.56 -32.35 33.82
CA LEU A 29 31.07 -31.01 34.09
C LEU A 29 32.26 -30.07 34.37
N ASN A 30 32.46 -29.09 33.50
CA ASN A 30 33.52 -28.06 33.61
C ASN A 30 32.86 -26.70 33.89
N VAL A 31 32.68 -26.35 35.17
CA VAL A 31 32.02 -25.10 35.61
C VAL A 31 32.75 -24.43 36.77
N GLY A 32 33.90 -24.98 37.16
CA GLY A 32 34.66 -24.63 38.35
C GLY A 32 35.53 -23.40 38.19
N ASN A 33 35.98 -23.08 36.97
CA ASN A 33 36.77 -21.87 36.70
C ASN A 33 36.57 -21.36 35.26
N GLY A 34 35.99 -20.15 35.16
CA GLY A 34 35.65 -19.50 33.89
C GLY A 34 36.84 -19.24 32.93
N GLU A 35 38.03 -19.00 33.49
CA GLU A 35 39.25 -18.75 32.71
C GLU A 35 39.82 -20.06 32.14
N MET A 36 39.57 -21.18 32.82
CA MET A 36 40.05 -22.51 32.42
C MET A 36 39.12 -23.17 31.39
N ASP A 37 37.81 -23.07 31.59
CA ASP A 37 36.78 -23.70 30.77
C ASP A 37 36.37 -22.85 29.55
N GLY A 38 36.67 -21.55 29.55
CA GLY A 38 36.28 -20.60 28.51
C GLY A 38 34.77 -20.30 28.48
N LEU A 39 34.08 -20.54 29.59
CA LEU A 39 32.64 -20.33 29.75
C LEU A 39 32.36 -19.05 30.55
N THR A 40 31.33 -18.32 30.11
CA THR A 40 30.77 -17.21 30.87
C THR A 40 30.07 -17.69 32.15
N LYS A 41 29.78 -16.76 33.07
CA LYS A 41 29.02 -17.10 34.29
C LYS A 41 27.66 -17.71 33.96
N ASP A 42 26.95 -17.14 32.99
CA ASP A 42 25.62 -17.60 32.57
C ASP A 42 25.68 -19.00 31.95
N GLU A 43 26.66 -19.27 31.08
CA GLU A 43 26.88 -20.60 30.48
C GLU A 43 27.24 -21.66 31.53
N ARG A 44 28.07 -21.31 32.53
CA ARG A 44 28.42 -22.21 33.65
C ARG A 44 27.20 -22.56 34.50
N GLN A 45 26.34 -21.58 34.80
CA GLN A 45 25.08 -21.84 35.50
C GLN A 45 24.15 -22.72 34.65
N SER A 46 24.07 -22.46 33.35
CA SER A 46 23.27 -23.26 32.41
C SER A 46 23.74 -24.70 32.32
N ALA A 47 25.06 -24.94 32.26
CA ALA A 47 25.63 -26.29 32.30
C ALA A 47 25.28 -26.99 33.62
N MET A 48 25.55 -26.39 34.78
CA MET A 48 25.22 -27.01 36.06
C MET A 48 23.71 -27.25 36.23
N THR A 49 22.87 -26.33 35.75
CA THR A 49 21.41 -26.48 35.75
C THR A 49 20.96 -27.65 34.89
N PHE A 50 21.50 -27.78 33.68
CA PHE A 50 21.09 -28.82 32.73
C PHE A 50 21.55 -30.22 33.16
N TRP A 51 22.79 -30.36 33.68
CA TRP A 51 23.26 -31.61 34.29
C TRP A 51 22.40 -32.00 35.49
N SER A 52 22.06 -31.01 36.33
CA SER A 52 21.27 -31.26 37.53
C SER A 52 19.85 -31.70 37.20
N ILE A 53 19.14 -30.95 36.35
CA ILE A 53 17.75 -31.25 36.01
C ILE A 53 17.61 -32.57 35.21
N SER A 54 18.65 -32.98 34.50
CA SER A 54 18.69 -34.25 33.77
C SER A 54 19.10 -35.45 34.63
N SER A 55 19.44 -35.22 35.90
CA SER A 55 20.03 -36.24 36.79
C SER A 55 21.30 -36.89 36.20
N ALA A 56 22.07 -36.14 35.41
CA ALA A 56 23.32 -36.62 34.85
C ALA A 56 24.38 -36.79 35.95
N PRO A 57 25.32 -37.74 35.82
CA PRO A 57 26.46 -37.83 36.73
C PRO A 57 27.23 -36.50 36.80
N LEU A 58 27.51 -36.02 38.01
CA LEU A 58 28.30 -34.81 38.23
C LEU A 58 29.78 -35.17 38.41
N TYR A 59 30.49 -35.35 37.29
CA TYR A 59 31.94 -35.56 37.27
C TYR A 59 32.65 -34.23 37.02
N ILE A 60 33.35 -33.69 38.02
CA ILE A 60 34.06 -32.40 37.86
C ILE A 60 35.34 -32.62 37.05
N GLY A 61 35.43 -31.96 35.91
CA GLY A 61 36.62 -32.02 35.04
C GLY A 61 37.65 -30.92 35.31
N ASP A 62 37.29 -29.89 36.09
CA ASP A 62 38.17 -28.79 36.50
C ASP A 62 39.32 -29.25 37.43
N ASP A 63 40.45 -28.53 37.41
CA ASP A 63 41.47 -28.65 38.45
C ASP A 63 40.93 -28.09 39.77
N MET A 64 40.60 -28.99 40.69
CA MET A 64 40.01 -28.66 42.00
C MET A 64 40.88 -27.74 42.87
N THR A 65 42.17 -27.57 42.57
CA THR A 65 43.04 -26.63 43.29
C THR A 65 42.94 -25.18 42.79
N GLN A 66 42.26 -24.98 41.66
CA GLN A 66 42.14 -23.70 40.96
C GLN A 66 40.68 -23.28 40.72
N LEU A 67 39.73 -23.80 41.50
CA LEU A 67 38.34 -23.35 41.42
C LEU A 67 38.21 -21.86 41.80
N ASP A 68 37.37 -21.13 41.08
CA ASP A 68 37.02 -19.75 41.42
C ASP A 68 35.84 -19.69 42.42
N ASP A 69 35.62 -18.52 43.04
CA ASP A 69 34.56 -18.35 44.05
C ASP A 69 33.17 -18.71 43.51
N TYR A 70 32.90 -18.40 42.24
CA TYR A 70 31.61 -18.69 41.61
C TYR A 70 31.47 -20.19 41.31
N GLY A 71 32.56 -20.88 40.97
CA GLY A 71 32.57 -22.32 40.72
C GLY A 71 32.29 -23.09 41.99
N ILE A 72 32.88 -22.66 43.11
CA ILE A 72 32.53 -23.20 44.42
C ILE A 72 31.05 -22.98 44.73
N GLU A 73 30.50 -21.80 44.46
CA GLU A 73 29.06 -21.52 44.64
C GLU A 73 28.18 -22.46 43.81
N LEU A 74 28.49 -22.65 42.52
CA LEU A 74 27.77 -23.57 41.63
C LEU A 74 27.81 -25.02 42.15
N LEU A 75 29.00 -25.49 42.55
CA LEU A 75 29.25 -26.88 42.95
C LEU A 75 28.82 -27.21 44.39
N THR A 76 28.43 -26.21 45.19
CA THR A 76 28.01 -26.40 46.59
C THR A 76 26.56 -25.96 46.85
N ASN A 77 25.80 -25.63 45.81
CA ASN A 77 24.39 -25.28 45.99
C ASN A 77 23.53 -26.53 46.29
N GLU A 78 23.24 -26.75 47.57
CA GLU A 78 22.47 -27.91 48.06
C GLU A 78 21.08 -28.06 47.40
N GLU A 79 20.39 -26.97 47.05
CA GLU A 79 19.06 -27.06 46.41
C GLU A 79 19.14 -27.56 44.96
N VAL A 80 20.18 -27.15 44.23
CA VAL A 80 20.43 -27.59 42.84
C VAL A 80 20.96 -29.03 42.83
N ILE A 81 21.85 -29.38 43.77
CA ILE A 81 22.32 -30.76 43.94
C ILE A 81 21.15 -31.66 44.34
N ALA A 82 20.22 -31.19 45.18
CA ALA A 82 19.03 -31.98 45.54
C ALA A 82 18.15 -32.31 44.33
N VAL A 83 18.06 -31.41 43.35
CA VAL A 83 17.39 -31.70 42.06
C VAL A 83 18.09 -32.86 41.34
N ASN A 84 19.42 -32.81 41.21
CA ASN A 84 20.19 -33.89 40.60
C ASN A 84 20.00 -35.22 41.33
N GLN A 85 20.06 -35.20 42.67
CA GLN A 85 19.97 -36.39 43.51
C GLN A 85 18.54 -36.93 43.65
N ALA A 86 17.52 -36.19 43.22
CA ALA A 86 16.15 -36.68 43.17
C ALA A 86 15.98 -37.82 42.14
N GLY A 87 16.88 -37.91 41.15
CA GLY A 87 16.88 -38.99 40.18
C GLY A 87 15.66 -38.98 39.26
N ARG A 88 15.13 -37.79 38.97
CA ARG A 88 13.97 -37.55 38.11
C ARG A 88 14.41 -36.68 36.92
N PRO A 89 14.94 -37.28 35.85
CA PRO A 89 15.31 -36.55 34.64
C PRO A 89 14.13 -35.74 34.12
N ALA A 90 14.35 -34.45 33.92
CA ALA A 90 13.37 -33.59 33.28
C ALA A 90 13.26 -33.87 31.78
N ARG A 91 12.10 -33.50 31.24
CA ARG A 91 11.76 -33.51 29.82
C ARG A 91 11.51 -32.10 29.31
N PRO A 92 11.72 -31.84 28.01
CA PRO A 92 11.33 -30.56 27.44
C PRO A 92 9.81 -30.47 27.25
N ILE A 93 9.29 -29.24 27.25
CA ILE A 93 7.95 -28.94 26.71
C ILE A 93 8.01 -28.93 25.17
N SER A 94 9.03 -28.27 24.61
CA SER A 94 9.40 -28.24 23.19
C SER A 94 10.88 -27.85 23.08
N THR A 95 11.54 -28.33 22.02
CA THR A 95 12.91 -27.99 21.62
C THR A 95 12.95 -27.26 20.28
N ASP A 96 11.79 -26.88 19.74
CA ASP A 96 11.65 -26.28 18.41
C ASP A 96 12.22 -24.85 18.32
N THR A 97 12.49 -24.23 19.47
CA THR A 97 13.03 -22.88 19.60
C THR A 97 14.28 -22.87 20.49
N GLU A 98 15.01 -21.75 20.44
CA GLU A 98 16.17 -21.53 21.32
C GLU A 98 15.79 -21.25 22.78
N GLN A 99 14.55 -20.81 23.05
CA GLN A 99 14.03 -20.61 24.41
C GLN A 99 13.28 -21.85 24.88
N GLN A 100 13.91 -22.61 25.77
CA GLN A 100 13.44 -23.93 26.16
C GLN A 100 13.01 -23.99 27.62
N VAL A 101 11.99 -24.80 27.88
CA VAL A 101 11.49 -25.14 29.21
C VAL A 101 11.59 -26.63 29.42
N TRP A 102 12.29 -27.02 30.48
CA TRP A 102 12.43 -28.41 30.90
C TRP A 102 11.78 -28.60 32.27
N TYR A 103 11.07 -29.70 32.48
CA TYR A 103 10.44 -29.97 33.75
C TYR A 103 10.43 -31.45 34.16
N ALA A 104 10.38 -31.68 35.47
CA ALA A 104 10.12 -32.97 36.08
C ALA A 104 9.00 -32.83 37.13
N ASN A 105 8.05 -33.78 37.14
CA ASN A 105 7.07 -33.91 38.21
C ASN A 105 7.67 -34.74 39.35
N ASN A 106 7.57 -34.25 40.58
CA ASN A 106 8.14 -34.92 41.75
C ASN A 106 7.15 -35.89 42.44
N GLY A 107 5.90 -35.97 41.97
CA GLY A 107 4.86 -36.89 42.47
C GLY A 107 4.10 -36.40 43.70
N ASP A 108 4.50 -35.28 44.31
CA ASP A 108 3.91 -34.72 45.52
C ASP A 108 3.17 -33.39 45.30
N GLY A 109 3.01 -32.99 44.04
CA GLY A 109 2.48 -31.69 43.65
C GLY A 109 3.54 -30.60 43.50
N THR A 110 4.82 -30.94 43.66
CA THR A 110 5.93 -30.09 43.27
C THR A 110 6.52 -30.50 41.93
N TYR A 111 7.12 -29.53 41.25
CA TYR A 111 7.80 -29.68 39.98
C TYR A 111 9.16 -29.01 40.06
N THR A 112 10.12 -29.60 39.37
CA THR A 112 11.38 -28.93 39.04
C THR A 112 11.24 -28.35 37.66
N VAL A 113 11.53 -27.06 37.46
CA VAL A 113 11.41 -26.38 36.17
C VAL A 113 12.69 -25.61 35.85
N GLY A 114 13.32 -25.92 34.72
CA GLY A 114 14.46 -25.20 34.18
C GLY A 114 14.04 -24.36 32.98
N LEU A 115 14.40 -23.07 32.97
CA LEU A 115 14.27 -22.18 31.82
C LEU A 115 15.65 -21.95 31.22
N PHE A 116 15.77 -22.04 29.90
CA PHE A 116 17.03 -21.87 29.17
C PHE A 116 16.84 -20.95 27.97
N ASN A 117 17.74 -20.00 27.79
CA ASN A 117 17.87 -19.23 26.56
C ASN A 117 19.13 -19.67 25.83
N LEU A 118 19.00 -20.42 24.75
CA LEU A 118 20.12 -20.92 23.94
C LEU A 118 20.55 -19.94 22.84
N GLY A 119 19.81 -18.84 22.67
CA GLY A 119 20.05 -17.85 21.64
C GLY A 119 21.14 -16.85 22.01
N GLU A 120 21.58 -16.09 21.00
CA GLU A 120 22.69 -15.13 21.10
C GLU A 120 22.32 -13.84 21.83
N GLU A 121 21.03 -13.56 22.02
CA GLU A 121 20.49 -12.32 22.60
C GLU A 121 19.65 -12.60 23.86
N SER A 122 19.43 -11.58 24.69
CA SER A 122 18.51 -11.68 25.84
C SER A 122 17.08 -11.98 25.37
N ALA A 123 16.38 -12.86 26.08
CA ALA A 123 15.01 -13.23 25.77
C ALA A 123 14.21 -13.62 27.02
N GLU A 124 12.91 -13.31 27.01
CA GLU A 124 11.96 -13.81 27.99
C GLU A 124 11.63 -15.29 27.73
N VAL A 125 11.77 -16.12 28.75
CA VAL A 125 11.40 -17.54 28.72
C VAL A 125 10.29 -17.78 29.74
N THR A 126 9.21 -18.44 29.34
CA THR A 126 8.00 -18.59 30.16
C THR A 126 7.52 -20.04 30.22
N VAL A 127 7.17 -20.50 31.42
CA VAL A 127 6.47 -21.78 31.65
C VAL A 127 4.99 -21.52 31.92
N ASP A 128 4.11 -22.20 31.16
CA ASP A 128 2.67 -22.28 31.42
C ASP A 128 2.37 -23.50 32.31
N TRP A 129 1.61 -23.30 33.39
CA TRP A 129 1.24 -24.39 34.31
C TRP A 129 0.51 -25.53 33.61
N LYS A 130 -0.38 -25.24 32.67
CA LYS A 130 -1.10 -26.29 31.93
C LYS A 130 -0.17 -27.11 31.04
N ALA A 131 0.88 -26.49 30.49
CA ALA A 131 1.83 -27.18 29.62
C ALA A 131 2.64 -28.25 30.38
N ILE A 132 2.86 -28.08 31.69
CA ILE A 132 3.49 -29.07 32.57
C ILE A 132 2.48 -29.96 33.33
N GLY A 133 1.20 -29.89 32.98
CA GLY A 133 0.15 -30.70 33.60
C GLY A 133 -0.37 -30.19 34.95
N LEU A 134 -0.06 -28.96 35.34
CA LEU A 134 -0.53 -28.33 36.58
C LEU A 134 -1.80 -27.49 36.32
N GLU A 135 -2.89 -27.83 37.00
CA GLU A 135 -4.09 -26.98 37.07
C GLU A 135 -4.10 -26.16 38.37
N GLY A 136 -4.31 -24.85 38.26
CA GLY A 136 -4.42 -23.94 39.42
C GLY A 136 -3.15 -23.13 39.68
N ALA A 137 -3.17 -22.33 40.75
CA ALA A 137 -2.04 -21.47 41.10
C ALA A 137 -0.90 -22.28 41.76
N ALA A 138 0.33 -21.83 41.54
CA ALA A 138 1.53 -22.45 42.10
C ALA A 138 2.48 -21.40 42.70
N SER A 139 3.20 -21.77 43.76
CA SER A 139 4.29 -20.95 44.30
C SER A 139 5.60 -21.29 43.59
N VAL A 140 6.44 -20.28 43.35
CA VAL A 140 7.73 -20.44 42.66
C VAL A 140 8.87 -20.07 43.60
N ARG A 141 9.84 -20.97 43.72
CA ARG A 141 11.12 -20.74 44.42
C ARG A 141 12.26 -20.85 43.42
N ASP A 142 13.12 -19.85 43.36
CA ASP A 142 14.38 -19.90 42.61
C ASP A 142 15.45 -20.60 43.44
N LEU A 143 16.01 -21.68 42.90
CA LEU A 143 16.97 -22.54 43.60
C LEU A 143 18.39 -21.99 43.57
N TRP A 144 18.72 -21.15 42.58
CA TRP A 144 20.02 -20.48 42.52
C TRP A 144 20.09 -19.35 43.55
N SER A 145 19.10 -18.46 43.55
CA SER A 145 19.03 -17.35 44.52
C SER A 145 18.42 -17.73 45.88
N ARG A 146 17.92 -18.96 46.03
CA ARG A 146 17.26 -19.50 47.24
C ARG A 146 16.10 -18.63 47.74
N THR A 147 15.38 -18.00 46.81
CA THR A 147 14.38 -16.98 47.08
C THR A 147 12.98 -17.46 46.68
N GLU A 148 11.98 -17.21 47.54
CA GLU A 148 10.57 -17.38 47.20
C GLU A 148 10.10 -16.19 46.36
N LEU A 149 9.61 -16.45 45.14
CA LEU A 149 9.22 -15.44 44.17
C LEU A 149 7.73 -15.09 44.21
N GLY A 150 6.93 -15.90 44.90
CA GLY A 150 5.50 -15.67 45.10
C GLY A 150 4.61 -16.75 44.48
N ILE A 151 3.30 -16.47 44.43
CA ILE A 151 2.27 -17.35 43.89
C ILE A 151 1.78 -16.79 42.56
N PHE A 152 1.80 -17.63 41.53
CA PHE A 152 1.41 -17.28 40.18
C PHE A 152 0.26 -18.14 39.71
N LYS A 153 -0.70 -17.52 39.02
CA LYS A 153 -1.98 -18.16 38.68
C LYS A 153 -1.89 -19.11 37.49
N ASP A 154 -1.23 -18.66 36.42
CA ASP A 154 -1.30 -19.33 35.10
C ASP A 154 0.08 -19.77 34.59
N GLY A 155 1.17 -19.16 35.05
CA GLY A 155 2.55 -19.48 34.65
C GLY A 155 3.57 -18.53 35.28
N TYR A 156 4.85 -18.71 34.97
CA TYR A 156 5.94 -17.84 35.40
C TYR A 156 6.96 -17.64 34.27
N GLY A 157 7.48 -16.42 34.13
CA GLY A 157 8.48 -16.06 33.13
C GLY A 157 9.63 -15.26 33.73
N ALA A 158 10.79 -15.34 33.08
CA ALA A 158 11.98 -14.58 33.45
C ALA A 158 12.74 -14.14 32.20
N GLU A 159 13.26 -12.91 32.22
CA GLU A 159 14.23 -12.42 31.25
C GLU A 159 15.58 -13.11 31.49
N LEU A 160 16.09 -13.82 30.48
CA LEU A 160 17.36 -14.53 30.55
C LEU A 160 18.36 -13.89 29.58
N PRO A 161 19.61 -13.63 30.01
CA PRO A 161 20.64 -13.19 29.09
C PRO A 161 20.92 -14.27 28.04
N SER A 162 21.67 -13.90 26.99
CA SER A 162 22.24 -14.85 26.03
C SER A 162 22.89 -16.03 26.77
N HIS A 163 22.52 -17.26 26.38
CA HIS A 163 22.98 -18.52 26.99
C HIS A 163 22.60 -18.73 28.47
N GLY A 164 21.74 -17.89 29.03
CA GLY A 164 21.36 -17.90 30.44
C GLY A 164 20.29 -18.93 30.81
N SER A 165 20.20 -19.24 32.10
CA SER A 165 19.23 -20.18 32.67
C SER A 165 18.68 -19.77 34.03
N ARG A 166 17.58 -20.40 34.42
CA ARG A 166 17.06 -20.41 35.79
C ARG A 166 16.55 -21.80 36.16
N LEU A 167 16.57 -22.11 37.45
CA LEU A 167 16.06 -23.37 37.99
C LEU A 167 15.10 -23.10 39.15
N PHE A 168 13.90 -23.64 39.05
CA PHE A 168 12.82 -23.40 39.99
C PHE A 168 12.30 -24.69 40.61
N ARG A 169 11.89 -24.59 41.87
CA ARG A 169 10.87 -25.48 42.43
C ARG A 169 9.51 -24.78 42.36
N VAL A 170 8.57 -25.42 41.68
CA VAL A 170 7.19 -24.96 41.55
C VAL A 170 6.29 -25.86 42.39
N SER A 171 5.47 -25.30 43.27
CA SER A 171 4.59 -26.07 44.16
C SER A 171 3.13 -25.70 43.94
N ALA A 172 2.34 -26.66 43.47
CA ALA A 172 0.89 -26.49 43.29
C ALA A 172 0.22 -26.14 44.64
N GLN A 173 -0.59 -25.10 44.67
CA GLN A 173 -1.32 -24.69 45.87
C GLN A 173 -2.56 -25.59 46.09
N GLU A 174 -3.35 -25.75 45.05
CA GLU A 174 -4.52 -26.63 45.01
C GLU A 174 -4.90 -26.88 43.53
N GLY A 175 -5.18 -28.13 43.18
CA GLY A 175 -5.64 -28.49 41.83
C GLY A 175 -5.23 -29.88 41.38
N TRP A 176 -5.58 -30.22 40.12
CA TRP A 176 -5.17 -31.47 39.51
C TRP A 176 -3.75 -31.36 38.95
N VAL A 177 -2.98 -32.41 39.16
CA VAL A 177 -1.68 -32.67 38.55
C VAL A 177 -1.84 -33.82 37.60
N ALA A 178 -1.51 -33.60 36.33
CA ALA A 178 -1.44 -34.62 35.29
C ALA A 178 -0.03 -35.22 35.21
N VAL A 179 0.01 -36.52 34.95
CA VAL A 179 1.21 -37.35 34.91
C VAL A 179 1.14 -38.17 33.63
N ASN A 180 2.24 -38.19 32.87
CA ASN A 180 2.36 -39.04 31.68
C ASN A 180 2.64 -40.49 32.08
N ASP A 181 2.35 -41.42 31.18
CA ASP A 181 2.77 -42.81 31.26
C ASP A 181 4.32 -42.97 31.28
N ASP A 182 5.06 -42.03 30.71
CA ASP A 182 6.53 -41.90 30.77
C ASP A 182 7.08 -41.30 32.08
N ASP A 183 6.23 -40.88 33.03
CA ASP A 183 6.74 -40.28 34.26
C ASP A 183 7.67 -41.26 35.00
N THR A 184 8.81 -40.75 35.47
CA THR A 184 9.86 -41.55 36.12
C THR A 184 9.39 -42.29 37.37
N ALA A 185 8.28 -41.88 37.99
CA ALA A 185 7.66 -42.60 39.11
C ALA A 185 6.62 -43.64 38.69
N MET A 186 6.32 -43.77 37.40
CA MET A 186 5.48 -44.83 36.86
C MET A 186 6.27 -46.14 36.82
N ASN A 187 5.86 -47.11 37.63
CA ASN A 187 6.54 -48.40 37.73
C ASN A 187 5.75 -49.48 36.98
N TYR A 188 6.36 -50.04 35.94
CA TYR A 188 5.79 -51.11 35.14
C TYR A 188 6.42 -52.45 35.50
N ILE A 189 5.59 -53.42 35.89
CA ILE A 189 6.01 -54.77 36.24
C ILE A 189 5.38 -55.76 35.25
N GLY A 190 6.24 -56.56 34.62
CA GLY A 190 5.88 -57.49 33.55
C GLY A 190 6.55 -57.14 32.22
N ASN A 191 5.95 -57.59 31.12
CA ASN A 191 6.40 -57.33 29.76
C ASN A 191 5.62 -56.16 29.17
N TRP A 192 6.22 -54.99 29.20
CA TRP A 192 5.61 -53.77 28.67
C TRP A 192 6.33 -53.31 27.40
N VAL A 193 5.55 -52.85 26.44
CA VAL A 193 6.00 -52.20 25.22
C VAL A 193 5.62 -50.73 25.32
N ARG A 194 6.63 -49.88 25.21
CA ARG A 194 6.45 -48.44 25.02
C ARG A 194 6.31 -48.17 23.53
N ASN A 195 5.25 -47.48 23.12
CA ASN A 195 4.98 -47.07 21.72
C ASN A 195 5.30 -48.16 20.69
N GLY A 196 4.29 -48.97 20.35
CA GLY A 196 4.41 -50.10 19.42
C GLY A 196 3.66 -49.88 18.11
N GLY A 197 3.43 -48.63 17.70
CA GLY A 197 2.41 -48.30 16.70
C GLY A 197 0.98 -48.44 17.26
N LEU A 198 0.86 -48.41 18.59
CA LEU A 198 -0.39 -48.53 19.33
C LEU A 198 -0.95 -47.17 19.75
N GLU A 199 -0.08 -46.16 19.79
CA GLU A 199 -0.37 -44.75 19.99
C GLU A 199 -1.19 -44.18 18.83
N LEU A 200 -2.14 -43.31 19.15
CA LEU A 200 -2.85 -42.49 18.20
C LEU A 200 -2.38 -41.03 18.39
N PRO A 201 -1.58 -40.48 17.48
CA PRO A 201 -1.18 -39.09 17.58
C PRO A 201 -2.36 -38.14 17.32
N ALA A 202 -2.30 -36.95 17.94
CA ALA A 202 -3.15 -35.84 17.57
C ALA A 202 -2.88 -35.47 16.11
N ASP A 203 -3.93 -35.11 15.38
CA ASP A 203 -3.77 -34.76 13.97
C ASP A 203 -4.88 -33.82 13.50
N THR A 204 -4.68 -33.27 12.31
CA THR A 204 -5.64 -32.42 11.62
C THR A 204 -5.93 -32.95 10.23
N GLN A 205 -7.11 -32.63 9.71
CA GLN A 205 -7.43 -32.87 8.30
C GLN A 205 -8.35 -31.77 7.76
N ASN A 206 -8.04 -31.32 6.55
CA ASN A 206 -8.85 -30.32 5.85
C ASN A 206 -10.02 -30.97 5.12
N LEU A 207 -11.19 -30.33 5.21
CA LEU A 207 -12.32 -30.47 4.30
C LEU A 207 -12.33 -29.26 3.37
N VAL A 208 -12.20 -29.48 2.07
CA VAL A 208 -12.29 -28.41 1.06
C VAL A 208 -13.72 -28.32 0.54
N VAL A 209 -14.36 -27.16 0.70
CA VAL A 209 -15.74 -26.92 0.27
C VAL A 209 -15.82 -25.80 -0.76
N ASP A 210 -16.25 -26.13 -1.97
CA ASP A 210 -16.55 -25.13 -2.99
C ASP A 210 -17.95 -24.55 -2.77
N VAL A 211 -18.02 -23.27 -2.43
CA VAL A 211 -19.28 -22.56 -2.23
C VAL A 211 -19.66 -21.83 -3.52
N LEU A 212 -20.71 -22.32 -4.18
CA LEU A 212 -21.27 -21.76 -5.42
C LEU A 212 -22.49 -20.90 -5.12
N ASP A 213 -22.84 -19.96 -5.99
CA ASP A 213 -24.09 -19.19 -5.91
C ASP A 213 -24.74 -19.11 -7.30
N GLU A 214 -25.45 -20.18 -7.68
CA GLU A 214 -26.10 -20.30 -8.99
C GLU A 214 -27.55 -19.76 -8.97
N SER A 215 -27.98 -19.02 -7.93
CA SER A 215 -29.39 -18.57 -7.69
C SER A 215 -29.83 -17.47 -8.62
N VAL A 216 -28.90 -17.14 -9.48
CA VAL A 216 -28.83 -15.92 -10.19
C VAL A 216 -28.67 -16.42 -11.58
N ASN A 217 -29.72 -16.28 -12.35
CA ASN A 217 -29.54 -16.09 -13.75
C ASN A 217 -28.68 -14.81 -13.86
N GLY A 218 -27.36 -15.00 -13.88
CA GLY A 218 -26.39 -13.93 -13.77
C GLY A 218 -26.61 -12.98 -14.93
N SER A 219 -26.54 -11.68 -14.68
CA SER A 219 -26.74 -10.74 -15.77
C SER A 219 -25.70 -11.00 -16.85
N THR A 220 -26.14 -11.14 -18.09
CA THR A 220 -25.25 -11.28 -19.25
C THR A 220 -25.07 -9.92 -19.90
N ILE A 221 -23.93 -9.73 -20.57
CA ILE A 221 -23.65 -8.51 -21.31
C ILE A 221 -23.46 -8.78 -22.80
N SER A 222 -23.89 -7.84 -23.63
CA SER A 222 -23.67 -7.88 -25.07
C SER A 222 -23.42 -6.47 -25.61
N PRO A 223 -22.34 -6.25 -26.38
CA PRO A 223 -21.31 -7.23 -26.73
C PRO A 223 -20.34 -7.51 -25.55
N SER A 224 -19.64 -8.65 -25.57
CA SER A 224 -18.59 -9.00 -24.59
C SER A 224 -17.19 -8.51 -25.00
N ALA A 225 -17.08 -7.85 -26.15
CA ALA A 225 -15.88 -7.16 -26.61
C ALA A 225 -16.25 -5.89 -27.38
N ALA A 226 -15.44 -4.84 -27.22
CA ALA A 226 -15.58 -3.58 -27.94
C ALA A 226 -14.21 -2.93 -28.16
N SER A 227 -14.16 -1.92 -29.02
CA SER A 227 -12.96 -1.13 -29.27
C SER A 227 -13.23 0.35 -29.01
N PHE A 228 -12.21 1.06 -28.55
CA PHE A 228 -12.27 2.50 -28.37
C PHE A 228 -11.02 3.13 -28.99
N ASP A 229 -11.23 4.08 -29.91
CA ASP A 229 -10.16 4.89 -30.49
C ASP A 229 -10.04 6.21 -29.73
N LYS A 230 -8.82 6.53 -29.30
CA LYS A 230 -8.53 7.79 -28.60
C LYS A 230 -8.58 9.02 -29.50
N ASN A 231 -8.60 8.86 -30.83
CA ASN A 231 -8.80 9.97 -31.76
C ASN A 231 -10.12 10.70 -31.47
N THR A 232 -10.05 11.98 -31.07
CA THR A 232 -11.20 12.77 -30.61
C THR A 232 -12.35 12.86 -31.60
N ALA A 233 -12.08 12.72 -32.91
CA ALA A 233 -13.11 12.68 -33.96
C ALA A 233 -13.90 11.36 -33.97
N GLU A 234 -13.30 10.29 -33.46
CA GLU A 234 -13.84 8.92 -33.43
C GLU A 234 -14.28 8.49 -32.01
N GLN A 235 -14.02 9.33 -30.98
CA GLN A 235 -14.38 9.03 -29.60
C GLN A 235 -15.89 8.96 -29.38
N GLN A 236 -16.36 7.78 -29.02
CA GLN A 236 -17.73 7.54 -28.57
C GLN A 236 -17.72 6.73 -27.27
N ASP A 237 -18.76 6.91 -26.45
CA ASP A 237 -18.97 6.05 -25.28
C ASP A 237 -19.14 4.61 -25.76
N VAL A 238 -18.58 3.65 -25.01
CA VAL A 238 -18.80 2.23 -25.30
C VAL A 238 -20.07 1.80 -24.57
N THR A 239 -21.14 1.56 -25.33
CA THR A 239 -22.41 1.09 -24.79
C THR A 239 -22.48 -0.44 -24.81
N VAL A 240 -22.89 -1.01 -23.68
CA VAL A 240 -23.10 -2.44 -23.45
C VAL A 240 -24.53 -2.64 -22.99
N THR A 241 -25.23 -3.59 -23.61
CA THR A 241 -26.58 -3.99 -23.20
C THR A 241 -26.49 -5.10 -22.17
N VAL A 242 -27.22 -4.96 -21.06
CA VAL A 242 -27.29 -5.94 -19.99
C VAL A 242 -28.63 -6.67 -20.07
N GLU A 243 -28.59 -7.99 -20.19
CA GLU A 243 -29.74 -8.82 -19.84
C GLU A 243 -29.71 -9.01 -18.32
N TRP A 244 -30.49 -8.17 -17.63
CA TRP A 244 -30.49 -8.07 -16.17
C TRP A 244 -30.82 -9.36 -15.44
N ASN A 245 -31.62 -10.22 -16.07
CA ASN A 245 -32.06 -11.48 -15.51
C ASN A 245 -32.59 -11.28 -14.06
N ASP A 246 -31.91 -11.82 -13.04
CA ASP A 246 -32.34 -11.71 -11.65
C ASP A 246 -31.77 -10.49 -10.89
N ASN A 247 -30.83 -9.74 -11.48
CA ASN A 247 -30.34 -8.49 -10.91
C ASN A 247 -31.15 -7.30 -11.47
N THR A 248 -31.12 -6.14 -10.82
CA THR A 248 -31.74 -4.90 -11.34
C THR A 248 -30.76 -3.74 -11.43
N GLU A 249 -29.51 -3.98 -11.03
CA GLU A 249 -28.45 -2.99 -10.95
C GLU A 249 -27.10 -3.67 -11.10
N ILE A 250 -26.08 -2.88 -11.43
CA ILE A 250 -24.69 -3.31 -11.40
C ILE A 250 -24.07 -2.91 -10.06
N ARG A 251 -23.36 -3.83 -9.42
CA ARG A 251 -22.74 -3.58 -8.11
C ARG A 251 -21.47 -2.72 -8.27
N ARG A 252 -20.67 -3.04 -9.29
CA ARG A 252 -19.50 -2.25 -9.70
C ARG A 252 -18.99 -2.69 -11.07
N ILE A 253 -18.28 -1.80 -11.75
CA ILE A 253 -17.44 -2.14 -12.90
C ILE A 253 -16.00 -1.91 -12.46
N THR A 254 -15.10 -2.85 -12.73
CA THR A 254 -13.68 -2.70 -12.42
C THR A 254 -12.83 -2.82 -13.68
N GLY A 255 -11.76 -2.05 -13.78
CA GLY A 255 -10.83 -2.03 -14.92
C GLY A 255 -9.44 -1.68 -14.46
N GLY A 256 -8.42 -2.42 -14.91
CA GLY A 256 -7.04 -2.23 -14.43
C GLY A 256 -6.88 -2.40 -12.91
N GLY A 257 -7.77 -3.17 -12.27
CA GLY A 257 -7.75 -3.44 -10.83
C GLY A 257 -8.40 -2.39 -9.92
N ARG A 258 -9.05 -1.35 -10.47
CA ARG A 258 -9.80 -0.32 -9.72
C ARG A 258 -11.28 -0.32 -10.06
N ASP A 259 -12.13 0.14 -9.13
CA ASP A 259 -13.56 0.39 -9.38
C ASP A 259 -13.72 1.68 -10.21
N LEU A 260 -14.55 1.64 -11.27
CA LEU A 260 -14.95 2.83 -12.02
C LEU A 260 -15.98 3.62 -11.20
N VAL A 261 -15.93 4.95 -11.29
CA VAL A 261 -16.82 5.86 -10.57
C VAL A 261 -18.15 6.01 -11.33
N PRO A 262 -19.31 5.62 -10.75
CA PRO A 262 -20.61 5.81 -11.39
C PRO A 262 -20.89 7.29 -11.70
N GLN A 263 -21.61 7.57 -12.80
CA GLN A 263 -21.90 8.91 -13.36
C GLN A 263 -20.67 9.66 -13.90
N THR A 264 -19.47 9.37 -13.43
CA THR A 264 -18.22 9.97 -13.93
C THR A 264 -17.59 9.12 -15.04
N ASP A 265 -17.34 7.84 -14.77
CA ASP A 265 -16.65 6.91 -15.68
C ASP A 265 -17.63 6.04 -16.49
N TYR A 266 -18.84 5.83 -15.97
CA TYR A 266 -19.91 5.15 -16.69
C TYR A 266 -21.29 5.58 -16.19
N THR A 267 -22.30 5.46 -17.04
CA THR A 267 -23.71 5.63 -16.67
C THR A 267 -24.49 4.34 -16.91
N VAL A 268 -25.55 4.15 -16.13
CA VAL A 268 -26.49 3.03 -16.28
C VAL A 268 -27.87 3.62 -16.51
N SER A 269 -28.51 3.29 -17.63
CA SER A 269 -29.86 3.74 -17.99
C SER A 269 -30.68 2.57 -18.52
N GLY A 270 -31.69 2.15 -17.76
CA GLY A 270 -32.48 0.96 -18.09
C GLY A 270 -31.60 -0.29 -18.18
N ASN A 271 -31.49 -0.88 -19.36
CA ASN A 271 -30.65 -2.05 -19.65
C ASN A 271 -29.37 -1.72 -20.42
N GLN A 272 -28.97 -0.45 -20.47
CA GLN A 272 -27.72 -0.04 -21.11
C GLN A 272 -26.73 0.52 -20.08
N ILE A 273 -25.48 0.09 -20.20
CA ILE A 273 -24.32 0.65 -19.52
C ILE A 273 -23.48 1.37 -20.56
N SER A 274 -23.29 2.67 -20.41
CA SER A 274 -22.39 3.46 -21.26
C SER A 274 -21.11 3.75 -20.49
N ILE A 275 -20.00 3.15 -20.91
CA ILE A 275 -18.67 3.50 -20.41
C ILE A 275 -18.24 4.80 -21.10
N HIS A 276 -18.00 5.85 -20.32
CA HIS A 276 -17.80 7.18 -20.87
C HIS A 276 -16.46 7.30 -21.59
N LYS A 277 -16.47 7.97 -22.74
CA LYS A 277 -15.26 8.30 -23.51
C LYS A 277 -14.22 9.08 -22.71
N SER A 278 -14.65 9.88 -21.73
CA SER A 278 -13.76 10.62 -20.81
C SER A 278 -12.93 9.69 -19.90
N TYR A 279 -13.44 8.50 -19.57
CA TYR A 279 -12.71 7.44 -18.87
C TYR A 279 -11.87 6.62 -19.85
N LEU A 280 -12.47 6.19 -20.97
CA LEU A 280 -11.81 5.33 -21.97
C LEU A 280 -10.59 6.00 -22.62
N ALA A 281 -10.63 7.32 -22.83
CA ALA A 281 -9.50 8.09 -23.37
C ALA A 281 -8.27 8.11 -22.44
N LYS A 282 -8.43 7.84 -21.14
CA LYS A 282 -7.34 7.81 -20.15
C LYS A 282 -6.66 6.44 -20.04
N LEU A 283 -7.27 5.38 -20.57
CA LEU A 283 -6.73 4.02 -20.49
C LEU A 283 -5.53 3.85 -21.45
N PRO A 284 -4.49 3.06 -21.13
CA PRO A 284 -3.35 2.84 -22.03
C PRO A 284 -3.77 2.09 -23.31
N ASN A 285 -3.01 2.26 -24.40
CA ASN A 285 -3.27 1.54 -25.67
C ASN A 285 -3.00 0.05 -25.49
N GLY A 286 -3.84 -0.80 -26.08
CA GLY A 286 -3.80 -2.25 -25.95
C GLY A 286 -5.14 -2.83 -25.50
N ALA A 287 -5.16 -4.14 -25.27
CA ALA A 287 -6.32 -4.83 -24.75
C ALA A 287 -6.41 -4.67 -23.22
N THR A 288 -7.56 -4.26 -22.71
CA THR A 288 -7.88 -4.18 -21.28
C THR A 288 -9.24 -4.84 -21.03
N ASN A 289 -9.40 -5.52 -19.90
CA ASN A 289 -10.67 -6.13 -19.52
C ASN A 289 -11.36 -5.28 -18.45
N LEU A 290 -12.64 -4.97 -18.67
CA LEU A 290 -13.52 -4.51 -17.61
C LEU A 290 -14.31 -5.68 -17.04
N THR A 291 -14.30 -5.84 -15.72
CA THR A 291 -15.12 -6.82 -15.01
C THR A 291 -16.38 -6.14 -14.47
N LEU A 292 -17.52 -6.50 -15.03
CA LEU A 292 -18.84 -6.05 -14.59
C LEU A 292 -19.33 -7.01 -13.51
N THR A 293 -19.37 -6.53 -12.27
CA THR A 293 -19.83 -7.32 -11.11
C THR A 293 -21.26 -6.95 -10.81
N PHE A 294 -22.14 -7.94 -10.81
CA PHE A 294 -23.54 -7.80 -10.40
C PHE A 294 -23.70 -8.14 -8.91
N PRO A 295 -24.79 -7.72 -8.25
CA PRO A 295 -25.07 -8.08 -6.86
C PRO A 295 -24.94 -9.58 -6.59
N THR A 296 -25.35 -10.39 -7.57
CA THR A 296 -25.33 -11.85 -7.50
C THR A 296 -24.94 -12.43 -8.90
N GLY A 297 -24.40 -13.65 -8.96
CA GLY A 297 -23.98 -14.34 -10.19
C GLY A 297 -22.51 -14.13 -10.57
N ALA A 298 -22.02 -14.82 -11.60
CA ALA A 298 -20.64 -14.70 -12.05
C ALA A 298 -20.38 -13.32 -12.72
N PRO A 299 -19.28 -12.61 -12.37
CA PRO A 299 -18.92 -11.36 -13.04
C PRO A 299 -18.75 -11.54 -14.55
N GLN A 300 -19.20 -10.56 -15.33
CA GLN A 300 -19.04 -10.58 -16.79
C GLN A 300 -17.80 -9.80 -17.20
N GLN A 301 -17.13 -10.25 -18.27
CA GLN A 301 -15.93 -9.58 -18.80
C GLN A 301 -16.28 -8.85 -20.10
N LEU A 302 -15.91 -7.58 -20.18
CA LEU A 302 -15.90 -6.79 -21.41
C LEU A 302 -14.45 -6.58 -21.84
N LEU A 303 -14.04 -7.24 -22.91
CA LEU A 303 -12.73 -7.02 -23.53
C LEU A 303 -12.75 -5.72 -24.33
N LEU A 304 -12.00 -4.70 -23.88
CA LEU A 304 -11.83 -3.43 -24.56
C LEU A 304 -10.47 -3.39 -25.27
N THR A 305 -10.49 -3.15 -26.58
CA THR A 305 -9.27 -2.83 -27.32
C THR A 305 -9.15 -1.32 -27.44
N ILE A 306 -8.21 -0.74 -26.69
CA ILE A 306 -7.90 0.69 -26.74
C ILE A 306 -6.83 0.89 -27.81
N MET A 307 -7.12 1.71 -28.81
CA MET A 307 -6.15 2.09 -29.84
C MET A 307 -6.09 3.60 -29.93
N ASP A 308 -4.95 4.13 -30.37
CA ASP A 308 -4.77 5.54 -30.60
C ASP A 308 -4.26 5.71 -32.02
N THR A 309 -5.18 6.06 -32.93
CA THR A 309 -4.82 6.33 -34.33
C THR A 309 -4.43 7.79 -34.56
N THR A 310 -4.32 8.58 -33.49
CA THR A 310 -4.00 10.00 -33.55
C THR A 310 -2.52 10.20 -33.88
N VAL A 311 -2.22 10.86 -35.01
CA VAL A 311 -0.90 11.50 -35.22
C VAL A 311 -0.75 12.55 -34.13
N GLN A 312 0.29 12.51 -33.31
CA GLN A 312 0.45 13.53 -32.26
C GLN A 312 0.90 14.84 -32.89
N ASP A 313 -0.05 15.75 -33.11
CA ASP A 313 0.22 17.09 -33.59
C ASP A 313 1.14 17.83 -32.60
N SER A 314 2.16 18.51 -33.11
CA SER A 314 2.96 19.45 -32.31
C SER A 314 2.10 20.64 -31.90
N LYS A 315 2.41 21.32 -30.78
CA LYS A 315 1.67 22.51 -30.31
C LYS A 315 2.59 23.71 -30.12
N VAL A 316 2.06 24.91 -30.38
CA VAL A 316 2.71 26.20 -30.13
C VAL A 316 1.91 26.95 -29.07
N TYR A 317 2.56 27.44 -28.00
CA TYR A 317 1.89 28.11 -26.87
C TYR A 317 2.61 29.41 -26.46
N PRO A 318 1.90 30.48 -26.07
CA PRO A 318 0.44 30.64 -26.14
C PRO A 318 -0.06 30.73 -27.60
N PRO A 319 -1.35 30.43 -27.88
CA PRO A 319 -1.91 30.48 -29.23
C PRO A 319 -2.24 31.90 -29.71
N VAL A 320 -2.24 32.87 -28.78
CA VAL A 320 -2.40 34.29 -29.07
C VAL A 320 -1.33 35.08 -28.31
N VAL A 321 -0.71 36.05 -28.98
CA VAL A 321 0.23 37.00 -28.38
C VAL A 321 -0.13 38.42 -28.80
N SER A 322 0.04 39.40 -27.92
CA SER A 322 -0.20 40.81 -28.24
C SER A 322 1.10 41.61 -28.26
N PHE A 323 1.19 42.57 -29.18
CA PHE A 323 2.30 43.50 -29.30
C PHE A 323 1.76 44.93 -29.45
N ASP A 324 2.25 45.87 -28.65
CA ASP A 324 1.86 47.28 -28.73
C ASP A 324 3.01 48.11 -29.32
N ARG A 325 2.71 48.94 -30.31
CA ARG A 325 3.66 49.89 -30.90
C ARG A 325 3.88 51.12 -30.02
N ASN A 326 3.05 51.35 -29.01
CA ASN A 326 3.20 52.45 -28.08
C ASN A 326 4.47 52.32 -27.23
N GLU A 327 5.49 53.11 -27.57
CA GLU A 327 6.77 53.15 -26.87
C GLU A 327 6.68 53.65 -25.42
N ARG A 328 5.52 54.18 -24.99
CA ARG A 328 5.26 54.69 -23.63
C ARG A 328 4.97 53.59 -22.58
N LEU A 329 4.57 52.39 -22.99
CA LEU A 329 4.28 51.27 -22.07
C LEU A 329 5.57 50.47 -21.76
N ALA A 330 6.41 51.05 -20.90
CA ALA A 330 7.53 50.49 -20.11
C ALA A 330 8.51 49.43 -20.71
N SER A 331 9.76 49.89 -20.88
CA SER A 331 11.07 49.28 -20.55
C SER A 331 11.50 47.84 -20.90
N ASP A 332 10.68 46.89 -21.35
CA ASP A 332 11.15 45.53 -21.76
C ASP A 332 10.40 44.98 -22.99
N GLN A 333 10.43 45.70 -24.12
CA GLN A 333 9.96 45.13 -25.39
C GLN A 333 10.98 44.12 -25.97
N HIS A 334 11.12 42.99 -25.30
CA HIS A 334 11.60 41.77 -25.93
C HIS A 334 10.45 41.18 -26.76
N GLY A 335 10.79 40.54 -27.88
CA GLY A 335 9.82 39.91 -28.77
C GLY A 335 8.87 38.90 -28.07
N ALA A 336 7.91 38.33 -28.80
CA ALA A 336 6.94 37.39 -28.22
C ALA A 336 7.55 36.00 -28.01
N ASN A 337 7.66 35.57 -26.75
CA ASN A 337 8.11 34.22 -26.39
C ASN A 337 7.00 33.18 -26.54
N LEU A 338 7.35 32.08 -27.20
CA LEU A 338 6.51 30.93 -27.47
C LEU A 338 7.23 29.64 -27.04
N THR A 339 6.47 28.63 -26.66
CA THR A 339 6.94 27.27 -26.40
C THR A 339 6.39 26.32 -27.48
N ILE A 340 7.26 25.47 -28.02
CA ILE A 340 6.95 24.42 -28.99
C ILE A 340 6.97 23.06 -28.29
N ALA A 341 5.81 22.44 -28.14
CA ALA A 341 5.72 21.03 -27.78
C ALA A 341 5.81 20.18 -29.06
N SER A 342 6.98 19.58 -29.29
CA SER A 342 7.30 18.88 -30.54
C SER A 342 6.55 17.56 -30.74
N ASN A 343 6.22 16.84 -29.65
CA ASN A 343 5.55 15.54 -29.69
C ASN A 343 6.19 14.53 -30.65
N GLY A 344 7.52 14.59 -30.80
CA GLY A 344 8.27 13.74 -31.72
C GLY A 344 8.44 14.28 -33.15
N ASN A 345 7.72 15.33 -33.54
CA ASN A 345 7.86 15.98 -34.85
C ASN A 345 8.81 17.19 -34.80
N ARG A 346 9.42 17.52 -35.93
CA ARG A 346 10.36 18.64 -36.06
C ARG A 346 9.66 19.85 -36.70
N LEU A 347 9.78 21.04 -36.12
CA LEU A 347 9.32 22.29 -36.76
C LEU A 347 10.07 22.46 -38.09
N SER A 348 9.31 22.53 -39.18
CA SER A 348 9.83 22.63 -40.54
C SER A 348 9.73 24.04 -41.10
N ASP A 349 8.67 24.78 -40.78
CA ASP A 349 8.47 26.12 -41.34
C ASP A 349 7.58 27.03 -40.46
N ILE A 350 7.77 28.35 -40.56
CA ILE A 350 6.87 29.38 -40.01
C ILE A 350 6.54 30.39 -41.10
N THR A 351 5.25 30.64 -41.30
CA THR A 351 4.74 31.45 -42.41
C THR A 351 3.83 32.57 -41.90
N HIS A 352 3.84 33.72 -42.57
CA HIS A 352 2.83 34.77 -42.47
C HIS A 352 2.20 34.94 -43.85
N GLY A 353 0.96 34.48 -44.02
CA GLY A 353 0.33 34.34 -45.34
C GLY A 353 1.09 33.36 -46.23
N ASN A 354 1.50 33.81 -47.43
CA ASN A 354 2.30 33.01 -48.38
C ASN A 354 3.83 33.21 -48.19
N THR A 355 4.26 33.96 -47.18
CA THR A 355 5.66 34.32 -46.97
C THR A 355 6.23 33.49 -45.82
N THR A 356 7.33 32.78 -46.08
CA THR A 356 8.12 32.08 -45.06
C THR A 356 8.98 33.09 -44.29
N LEU A 357 9.01 32.99 -42.97
CA LEU A 357 9.82 33.82 -42.08
C LEU A 357 11.27 33.32 -42.00
N GLU A 358 12.24 34.23 -41.90
CA GLU A 358 13.66 33.90 -41.81
C GLU A 358 14.12 33.68 -40.36
N ALA A 359 14.62 32.48 -40.07
CA ALA A 359 15.23 32.15 -38.79
C ALA A 359 16.47 33.04 -38.54
N GLY A 360 16.53 33.67 -37.37
CA GLY A 360 17.55 34.62 -36.95
C GLY A 360 17.19 36.08 -37.25
N ALA A 361 16.41 36.36 -38.30
CA ALA A 361 15.95 37.72 -38.62
C ALA A 361 14.57 38.02 -38.01
N ASP A 362 13.60 37.12 -38.20
CA ASP A 362 12.21 37.32 -37.75
C ASP A 362 11.93 36.60 -36.42
N TYR A 363 12.62 35.49 -36.16
CA TYR A 363 12.47 34.71 -34.94
C TYR A 363 13.76 33.97 -34.56
N THR A 364 13.88 33.50 -33.32
CA THR A 364 14.96 32.59 -32.88
C THR A 364 14.40 31.38 -32.16
N VAL A 365 15.02 30.21 -32.33
CA VAL A 365 14.61 28.96 -31.67
C VAL A 365 15.77 28.42 -30.83
N SER A 366 15.51 28.06 -29.57
CA SER A 366 16.45 27.40 -28.67
C SER A 366 15.72 26.29 -27.90
N GLY A 367 16.05 25.03 -28.19
CA GLY A 367 15.34 23.89 -27.62
C GLY A 367 13.85 23.89 -28.00
N ASN A 368 12.98 23.96 -27.00
CA ASN A 368 11.54 24.08 -27.18
C ASN A 368 11.03 25.53 -27.09
N GLN A 369 11.91 26.53 -26.96
CA GLN A 369 11.54 27.94 -26.88
C GLN A 369 11.75 28.64 -28.23
N LEU A 370 10.80 29.50 -28.60
CA LEU A 370 10.84 30.32 -29.80
C LEU A 370 10.52 31.77 -29.45
N LEU A 371 11.30 32.71 -29.95
CA LEU A 371 11.08 34.16 -29.75
C LEU A 371 10.78 34.80 -31.11
N LEU A 372 9.58 35.36 -31.29
CA LEU A 372 9.26 36.24 -32.43
C LEU A 372 9.84 37.62 -32.15
N LYS A 373 10.73 38.12 -32.99
CA LYS A 373 11.47 39.35 -32.70
C LYS A 373 10.60 40.60 -32.81
N LYS A 374 10.93 41.62 -32.00
CA LYS A 374 10.26 42.94 -32.05
C LYS A 374 10.33 43.54 -33.45
N GLU A 375 11.47 43.42 -34.13
CA GLU A 375 11.68 43.95 -35.46
C GLU A 375 10.71 43.34 -36.49
N PHE A 376 10.34 42.08 -36.32
CA PHE A 376 9.31 41.45 -37.13
C PHE A 376 7.91 41.87 -36.68
N LEU A 377 7.62 41.81 -35.38
CA LEU A 377 6.31 42.16 -34.83
C LEU A 377 5.89 43.61 -35.13
N SER A 378 6.84 44.54 -35.20
CA SER A 378 6.58 45.94 -35.57
C SER A 378 6.25 46.14 -37.05
N THR A 379 6.64 45.19 -37.92
CA THR A 379 6.30 45.22 -39.36
C THR A 379 4.92 44.66 -39.66
N LEU A 380 4.36 43.86 -38.75
CA LEU A 380 3.00 43.34 -38.88
C LEU A 380 1.99 44.49 -38.81
N PRO A 381 0.92 44.46 -39.63
CA PRO A 381 -0.13 45.48 -39.58
C PRO A 381 -0.78 45.51 -38.19
N VAL A 382 -1.23 46.71 -37.78
CA VAL A 382 -2.04 46.88 -36.56
C VAL A 382 -3.37 46.13 -36.75
N GLY A 383 -3.78 45.35 -35.76
CA GLY A 383 -4.86 44.36 -35.81
C GLY A 383 -4.35 42.93 -35.60
N MET A 384 -5.16 41.93 -35.94
CA MET A 384 -4.78 40.52 -35.87
C MET A 384 -4.02 40.07 -37.12
N SER A 385 -2.85 39.46 -36.93
CA SER A 385 -2.09 38.74 -37.95
C SER A 385 -1.97 37.26 -37.57
N GLU A 386 -2.10 36.33 -38.52
CA GLU A 386 -1.99 34.89 -38.24
C GLU A 386 -0.65 34.32 -38.76
N LEU A 387 0.11 33.65 -37.90
CA LEU A 387 1.31 32.90 -38.28
C LEU A 387 1.03 31.39 -38.33
N GLY A 388 1.42 30.74 -39.41
CA GLY A 388 1.31 29.28 -39.59
C GLY A 388 2.61 28.56 -39.29
N PHE A 389 2.57 27.53 -38.44
CA PHE A 389 3.70 26.69 -38.03
C PHE A 389 3.52 25.28 -38.61
N THR A 390 4.46 24.84 -39.44
CA THR A 390 4.42 23.50 -40.06
C THR A 390 5.45 22.59 -39.40
N PHE A 391 5.11 21.31 -39.24
CA PHE A 391 5.96 20.29 -38.64
C PHE A 391 6.19 19.12 -39.62
N SER A 392 7.18 18.28 -39.33
CA SER A 392 7.56 17.13 -40.18
C SER A 392 6.47 16.08 -40.36
N ASP A 393 5.52 16.01 -39.42
CA ASP A 393 4.30 15.20 -39.47
C ASP A 393 3.24 15.87 -38.57
N GLY A 394 1.97 15.49 -38.71
CA GLY A 394 0.85 16.12 -38.01
C GLY A 394 0.34 17.44 -38.62
N LYS A 395 -0.68 18.04 -38.01
CA LYS A 395 -1.35 19.26 -38.47
C LYS A 395 -0.54 20.51 -38.15
N ALA A 396 -0.50 21.43 -39.12
CA ALA A 396 0.05 22.77 -38.93
C ALA A 396 -0.67 23.51 -37.80
N GLN A 397 0.08 24.23 -36.97
CA GLN A 397 -0.44 25.05 -35.89
C GLN A 397 -0.56 26.51 -36.34
N ARG A 398 -1.44 27.27 -35.70
CA ARG A 398 -1.66 28.70 -35.98
C ARG A 398 -1.46 29.50 -34.71
N LEU A 399 -0.85 30.68 -34.84
CA LEU A 399 -0.68 31.66 -33.79
C LEU A 399 -1.31 32.98 -34.24
N THR A 400 -2.18 33.57 -33.42
CA THR A 400 -2.68 34.92 -33.65
C THR A 400 -1.79 35.94 -32.96
N VAL A 401 -1.33 36.94 -33.69
CA VAL A 401 -0.58 38.09 -33.18
C VAL A 401 -1.48 39.31 -33.24
N VAL A 402 -1.80 39.90 -32.08
CA VAL A 402 -2.61 41.13 -31.97
C VAL A 402 -1.66 42.31 -31.87
N VAL A 403 -1.50 43.07 -32.95
CA VAL A 403 -0.70 44.30 -32.94
C VAL A 403 -1.62 45.48 -32.66
N ARG A 404 -1.28 46.35 -31.71
CA ARG A 404 -2.02 47.60 -31.43
C ARG A 404 -1.08 48.81 -31.50
N ASP A 405 -1.64 50.00 -31.71
CA ASP A 405 -0.87 51.25 -31.71
C ASP A 405 -1.65 52.31 -30.94
N THR A 406 -1.39 52.41 -29.63
CA THR A 406 -2.10 53.35 -28.76
C THR A 406 -1.40 54.71 -28.64
N SER A 407 -0.52 55.06 -29.58
CA SER A 407 0.36 56.24 -29.47
C SER A 407 -0.15 57.52 -30.15
N ALA A 408 -1.28 57.50 -30.87
CA ALA A 408 -1.78 58.64 -31.65
C ALA A 408 -3.33 58.77 -31.72
N GLY A 409 -3.86 59.99 -31.55
CA GLY A 409 -5.27 60.36 -31.83
C GLY A 409 -6.19 60.43 -30.61
N GLY A 410 -7.31 61.17 -30.75
CA GLY A 410 -8.47 61.04 -29.86
C GLY A 410 -9.34 59.85 -30.25
N MET A 411 -10.25 59.44 -29.39
CA MET A 411 -11.08 58.24 -29.60
C MET A 411 -12.54 58.52 -29.27
N ILE A 412 -13.48 58.04 -30.09
CA ILE A 412 -14.92 58.04 -29.79
C ILE A 412 -15.33 56.60 -29.54
N SER A 413 -15.84 56.30 -28.36
CA SER A 413 -16.34 54.95 -28.04
C SER A 413 -17.84 54.87 -28.23
N LEU A 414 -18.28 53.86 -28.97
CA LEU A 414 -19.68 53.60 -29.27
C LEU A 414 -20.04 52.24 -28.71
N ASN A 415 -21.15 52.20 -27.98
CA ASN A 415 -21.72 50.93 -27.54
C ASN A 415 -22.32 50.18 -28.73
N ASP A 416 -22.44 48.86 -28.64
CA ASP A 416 -23.16 48.02 -29.59
C ASP A 416 -24.59 48.52 -29.88
N ASP A 417 -25.24 49.21 -28.94
CA ASP A 417 -26.58 49.76 -29.12
C ASP A 417 -26.65 51.20 -29.64
N ASP A 418 -25.52 51.75 -30.11
CA ASP A 418 -25.52 53.07 -30.72
C ASP A 418 -26.49 53.10 -31.93
N PRO A 419 -27.41 54.09 -31.99
CA PRO A 419 -28.45 54.14 -33.02
C PRO A 419 -27.89 54.31 -34.44
N GLY A 420 -26.62 54.69 -34.60
CA GLY A 420 -25.94 54.74 -35.89
C GLY A 420 -25.51 53.37 -36.42
N ILE A 421 -25.42 52.35 -35.57
CA ILE A 421 -25.03 50.98 -35.96
C ILE A 421 -26.24 50.31 -36.62
N LYS A 422 -26.05 49.83 -37.85
CA LYS A 422 -27.09 49.15 -38.62
C LYS A 422 -26.83 47.65 -38.65
N TYR A 423 -27.70 46.91 -37.98
CA TYR A 423 -27.70 45.45 -37.98
C TYR A 423 -28.57 44.89 -39.12
N THR A 424 -28.01 43.99 -39.91
CA THR A 424 -28.72 43.29 -40.99
C THR A 424 -28.71 41.78 -40.74
N GLY A 425 -29.91 41.21 -40.57
CA GLY A 425 -30.10 39.80 -40.17
C GLY A 425 -30.87 39.66 -38.86
N ALA A 426 -30.88 38.46 -38.29
CA ALA A 426 -31.43 38.15 -36.98
C ALA A 426 -30.38 38.38 -35.89
N TRP A 427 -30.18 39.65 -35.54
CA TRP A 427 -29.34 40.04 -34.40
C TRP A 427 -30.14 40.03 -33.11
N ASN A 428 -29.55 39.47 -32.06
CA ASN A 428 -30.09 39.46 -30.71
C ASN A 428 -29.19 40.33 -29.82
N ARG A 429 -29.74 40.84 -28.71
CA ARG A 429 -29.00 41.58 -27.70
C ARG A 429 -29.06 40.85 -26.37
N SER A 430 -27.93 40.79 -25.67
CA SER A 430 -27.80 40.20 -24.34
C SER A 430 -27.29 41.27 -23.38
N TYR A 431 -27.98 41.44 -22.25
CA TYR A 431 -27.70 42.47 -21.24
C TYR A 431 -27.36 41.85 -19.89
N ASN A 432 -26.69 42.62 -19.01
CA ASN A 432 -26.34 42.24 -17.64
C ASN A 432 -25.54 40.93 -17.58
N ARG A 433 -24.55 40.79 -18.47
CA ARG A 433 -23.84 39.52 -18.66
C ARG A 433 -22.89 39.24 -17.50
N GLY A 434 -22.33 40.27 -16.87
CA GLY A 434 -21.31 40.16 -15.84
C GLY A 434 -20.00 39.58 -16.36
N LEU A 435 -19.75 39.69 -17.67
CA LEU A 435 -18.60 39.06 -18.35
C LEU A 435 -17.49 40.06 -18.72
N GLY A 436 -17.64 41.32 -18.32
CA GLY A 436 -16.67 42.39 -18.60
C GLY A 436 -16.91 43.09 -19.94
N ASP A 437 -18.11 43.00 -20.52
CA ASP A 437 -18.51 43.69 -21.75
C ASP A 437 -18.67 45.20 -21.53
N TYR A 438 -18.53 45.99 -22.59
CA TYR A 438 -18.69 47.43 -22.52
C TYR A 438 -20.16 47.74 -22.28
N ARG A 439 -20.46 48.48 -21.20
CA ARG A 439 -21.83 48.69 -20.67
C ARG A 439 -22.58 47.39 -20.29
N ASP A 440 -21.84 46.30 -20.13
CA ASP A 440 -22.30 44.98 -19.70
C ASP A 440 -23.36 44.35 -20.63
N ASP A 441 -23.24 44.64 -21.93
CA ASP A 441 -24.11 44.10 -22.96
C ASP A 441 -23.41 43.89 -24.31
N VAL A 442 -24.03 43.06 -25.16
CA VAL A 442 -23.53 42.74 -26.51
C VAL A 442 -24.68 42.49 -27.48
N HIS A 443 -24.46 42.79 -28.76
CA HIS A 443 -25.28 42.31 -29.87
C HIS A 443 -24.59 41.12 -30.52
N PHE A 444 -25.35 40.10 -30.90
CA PHE A 444 -24.82 38.91 -31.52
C PHE A 444 -25.68 38.38 -32.66
N ALA A 445 -25.01 37.76 -33.63
CA ALA A 445 -25.60 37.05 -34.76
C ALA A 445 -25.16 35.57 -34.74
N GLU A 446 -26.08 34.68 -35.11
CA GLU A 446 -25.80 33.23 -35.17
C GLU A 446 -25.59 32.75 -36.60
N LYS A 447 -26.21 33.41 -37.59
CA LYS A 447 -26.24 32.91 -38.97
C LYS A 447 -25.17 33.56 -39.83
N ASN A 448 -24.41 32.74 -40.55
CA ASN A 448 -23.41 33.24 -41.48
C ASN A 448 -24.06 34.10 -42.58
N GLY A 449 -23.40 35.21 -42.92
CA GLY A 449 -23.88 36.24 -43.84
C GLY A 449 -24.62 37.40 -43.17
N GLU A 450 -24.94 37.30 -41.88
CA GLU A 450 -25.44 38.43 -41.08
C GLU A 450 -24.29 39.41 -40.79
N TYR A 451 -24.61 40.70 -40.72
CA TYR A 451 -23.59 41.73 -40.58
C TYR A 451 -24.09 42.96 -39.83
N PHE A 452 -23.16 43.75 -39.30
CA PHE A 452 -23.42 45.13 -38.92
C PHE A 452 -22.60 46.08 -39.80
N GLU A 453 -23.07 47.31 -39.97
CA GLU A 453 -22.33 48.39 -40.61
C GLU A 453 -22.48 49.70 -39.81
N TYR A 454 -21.42 50.50 -39.79
CA TYR A 454 -21.39 51.80 -39.11
C TYR A 454 -20.61 52.82 -39.94
N THR A 455 -21.23 53.97 -40.21
CA THR A 455 -20.58 55.10 -40.90
C THR A 455 -20.06 56.09 -39.87
N PHE A 456 -18.76 56.40 -39.94
CA PHE A 456 -18.06 57.27 -39.00
C PHE A 456 -17.34 58.43 -39.71
N GLN A 457 -17.01 59.48 -38.95
CA GLN A 457 -16.07 60.52 -39.36
C GLN A 457 -14.81 60.38 -38.51
N GLY A 458 -13.65 60.18 -39.13
CA GLY A 458 -12.43 60.02 -38.38
C GLY A 458 -11.24 59.61 -39.24
N THR A 459 -10.15 59.26 -38.57
CA THR A 459 -8.90 58.80 -39.15
C THR A 459 -8.70 57.28 -38.99
N GLY A 460 -9.67 56.60 -38.38
CA GLY A 460 -9.62 55.15 -38.17
C GLY A 460 -10.78 54.58 -37.35
N VAL A 461 -10.80 53.26 -37.18
CA VAL A 461 -11.84 52.51 -36.48
C VAL A 461 -11.28 51.24 -35.86
N GLU A 462 -11.81 50.85 -34.71
CA GLU A 462 -11.55 49.61 -34.02
C GLU A 462 -12.84 48.86 -33.73
N LEU A 463 -12.78 47.54 -33.84
CA LEU A 463 -13.82 46.62 -33.42
C LEU A 463 -13.37 45.90 -32.17
N VAL A 464 -14.12 46.03 -31.09
CA VAL A 464 -13.88 45.35 -29.82
C VAL A 464 -15.01 44.37 -29.56
N THR A 465 -14.65 43.13 -29.22
CA THR A 465 -15.57 42.06 -28.89
C THR A 465 -14.90 40.99 -28.03
N GLU A 466 -15.62 39.95 -27.63
CA GLU A 466 -15.06 38.82 -26.88
C GLU A 466 -14.49 37.75 -27.83
N LEU A 467 -13.51 36.97 -27.36
CA LEU A 467 -13.06 35.73 -28.01
C LEU A 467 -13.62 34.54 -27.23
N ASP A 468 -14.13 33.50 -27.90
CA ASP A 468 -14.75 32.35 -27.25
C ASP A 468 -14.77 31.10 -28.18
N PRO A 469 -14.75 29.86 -27.66
CA PRO A 469 -14.75 28.66 -28.51
C PRO A 469 -15.95 28.59 -29.46
N SER A 470 -17.06 29.23 -29.10
CA SER A 470 -18.28 29.26 -29.89
C SER A 470 -18.25 30.27 -31.04
N GLN A 471 -17.23 31.11 -31.16
CA GLN A 471 -17.12 32.10 -32.23
C GLN A 471 -16.25 31.63 -33.41
N GLY A 472 -16.08 32.47 -34.43
CA GLY A 472 -15.38 32.10 -35.66
C GLY A 472 -14.95 33.30 -36.51
N GLU A 473 -14.89 33.08 -37.81
CA GLU A 473 -14.37 34.08 -38.76
C GLU A 473 -15.38 35.20 -39.04
N ILE A 474 -14.88 36.42 -39.18
CA ILE A 474 -15.60 37.65 -39.51
C ILE A 474 -14.86 38.34 -40.67
N ASP A 475 -15.54 38.61 -41.78
CA ASP A 475 -15.01 39.40 -42.89
C ASP A 475 -15.25 40.89 -42.63
N ILE A 476 -14.19 41.69 -42.59
CA ILE A 476 -14.22 43.14 -42.35
C ILE A 476 -14.04 43.89 -43.67
N TYR A 477 -14.91 44.87 -43.89
CA TYR A 477 -14.88 45.81 -45.00
C TYR A 477 -14.79 47.23 -44.45
N VAL A 478 -14.03 48.09 -45.12
CA VAL A 478 -14.02 49.54 -44.87
C VAL A 478 -14.22 50.21 -46.22
N ASP A 479 -15.22 51.10 -46.30
CA ASP A 479 -15.64 51.79 -47.52
C ASP A 479 -16.00 50.82 -48.67
N ASP A 480 -16.72 49.76 -48.32
CA ASP A 480 -17.12 48.63 -49.19
C ASP A 480 -15.95 47.78 -49.75
N ASP A 481 -14.71 48.16 -49.48
CA ASP A 481 -13.54 47.36 -49.82
C ASP A 481 -13.27 46.31 -48.74
N PHE A 482 -13.08 45.06 -49.16
CA PHE A 482 -12.68 43.98 -48.25
C PHE A 482 -11.28 44.27 -47.70
N VAL A 483 -11.16 44.33 -46.37
CA VAL A 483 -9.89 44.59 -45.69
C VAL A 483 -9.25 43.28 -45.27
N GLN A 484 -9.93 42.52 -44.40
CA GLN A 484 -9.39 41.25 -43.88
C GLN A 484 -10.47 40.36 -43.27
N THR A 485 -10.15 39.07 -43.13
CA THR A 485 -10.90 38.15 -42.26
C THR A 485 -10.21 38.09 -40.90
N VAL A 486 -10.95 38.29 -39.81
CA VAL A 486 -10.48 38.11 -38.43
C VAL A 486 -11.14 36.88 -37.81
N ASN A 487 -10.48 36.20 -36.87
CA ASN A 487 -11.04 35.00 -36.23
C ASN A 487 -11.19 35.25 -34.73
N THR A 488 -12.41 35.13 -34.22
CA THR A 488 -12.73 35.36 -32.81
C THR A 488 -12.89 34.07 -31.99
N SER A 489 -12.52 32.92 -32.57
CA SER A 489 -12.49 31.63 -31.84
C SER A 489 -11.26 31.53 -30.94
N ASN A 490 -11.47 31.18 -29.67
CA ASN A 490 -10.39 30.93 -28.71
C ASN A 490 -10.74 29.75 -27.78
N ALA A 491 -9.76 29.06 -27.21
CA ALA A 491 -10.01 27.89 -26.34
C ALA A 491 -10.73 28.24 -25.01
N GLY A 492 -10.74 29.51 -24.62
CA GLY A 492 -11.47 30.05 -23.48
C GLY A 492 -12.01 31.45 -23.76
N ARG A 493 -12.86 31.97 -22.88
CA ARG A 493 -13.46 33.30 -23.04
C ARG A 493 -12.46 34.40 -22.67
N LEU A 494 -12.31 35.39 -23.53
CA LEU A 494 -11.56 36.63 -23.26
C LEU A 494 -12.43 37.82 -23.68
N ALA A 495 -12.88 38.64 -22.73
CA ALA A 495 -13.67 39.85 -23.02
C ALA A 495 -12.77 41.04 -23.46
N GLN A 496 -13.36 42.10 -24.01
CA GLN A 496 -12.67 43.36 -24.38
C GLN A 496 -11.48 43.21 -25.34
N GLN A 497 -11.57 42.32 -26.33
CA GLN A 497 -10.50 42.10 -27.29
C GLN A 497 -10.71 42.95 -28.53
N THR A 498 -9.70 43.77 -28.88
CA THR A 498 -9.67 44.45 -30.18
C THR A 498 -9.40 43.41 -31.27
N VAL A 499 -10.42 43.09 -32.05
CA VAL A 499 -10.33 42.07 -33.11
C VAL A 499 -10.05 42.68 -34.48
N PHE A 500 -10.33 43.97 -34.65
CA PHE A 500 -9.98 44.73 -35.84
C PHE A 500 -9.57 46.16 -35.44
N HIS A 501 -8.56 46.69 -36.13
CA HIS A 501 -8.15 48.09 -36.04
C HIS A 501 -7.73 48.56 -37.43
N MET A 502 -8.11 49.77 -37.79
CA MET A 502 -7.61 50.47 -38.97
C MET A 502 -7.37 51.93 -38.58
N SER A 503 -6.20 52.45 -38.94
CA SER A 503 -5.79 53.85 -38.73
C SER A 503 -5.15 54.40 -40.00
N GLY A 504 -4.93 55.72 -40.04
CA GLY A 504 -4.33 56.39 -41.19
C GLY A 504 -5.29 56.61 -42.36
N LEU A 505 -6.60 56.47 -42.12
CA LEU A 505 -7.60 56.95 -43.04
C LEU A 505 -7.48 58.48 -43.14
N GLU A 506 -7.73 59.03 -44.34
CA GLU A 506 -7.86 60.48 -44.48
C GLU A 506 -8.96 60.96 -43.53
N ASN A 507 -8.73 62.06 -42.81
CA ASN A 507 -9.73 62.57 -41.89
C ASN A 507 -11.03 62.93 -42.64
N GLY A 508 -12.03 62.07 -42.56
CA GLY A 508 -13.21 62.11 -43.43
C GLY A 508 -14.23 61.02 -43.11
N THR A 509 -15.20 60.85 -44.02
CA THR A 509 -16.33 59.94 -43.84
C THR A 509 -15.98 58.54 -44.33
N HIS A 510 -16.13 57.56 -43.45
CA HIS A 510 -15.83 56.15 -43.72
C HIS A 510 -16.97 55.25 -43.25
N THR A 511 -17.06 54.02 -43.77
CA THR A 511 -18.01 53.00 -43.30
C THR A 511 -17.30 51.70 -42.99
N VAL A 512 -17.40 51.20 -41.76
CA VAL A 512 -16.96 49.85 -41.40
C VAL A 512 -18.13 48.88 -41.50
N LYS A 513 -17.91 47.69 -42.04
CA LYS A 513 -18.89 46.61 -42.13
C LYS A 513 -18.24 45.28 -41.78
N ALA A 514 -18.84 44.53 -40.86
CA ALA A 514 -18.33 43.24 -40.41
C ALA A 514 -19.37 42.15 -40.65
N VAL A 515 -18.99 41.12 -41.41
CA VAL A 515 -19.87 40.05 -41.89
C VAL A 515 -19.49 38.72 -41.26
N LYS A 516 -20.45 38.07 -40.58
CA LYS A 516 -20.25 36.75 -39.97
C LYS A 516 -19.98 35.70 -41.04
N LYS A 517 -18.86 34.98 -40.94
CA LYS A 517 -18.45 33.95 -41.91
C LYS A 517 -18.53 32.53 -41.36
N SER A 518 -18.13 32.31 -40.11
CA SER A 518 -18.21 31.01 -39.45
C SER A 518 -18.50 31.15 -37.94
N GLY A 519 -18.29 30.10 -37.15
CA GLY A 519 -18.62 30.05 -35.72
C GLY A 519 -20.12 29.88 -35.42
N THR A 520 -20.44 29.63 -34.16
CA THR A 520 -21.82 29.66 -33.65
C THR A 520 -22.29 31.12 -33.50
N PHE A 521 -21.43 31.99 -32.97
CA PHE A 521 -21.75 33.41 -32.75
C PHE A 521 -20.74 34.35 -33.42
N MET A 522 -21.21 35.51 -33.84
CA MET A 522 -20.41 36.73 -34.03
C MET A 522 -20.98 37.76 -33.08
N LEU A 523 -20.12 38.39 -32.29
CA LEU A 523 -20.51 39.42 -31.34
C LEU A 523 -19.98 40.79 -31.75
N LEU A 524 -20.71 41.83 -31.33
CA LEU A 524 -20.26 43.20 -31.29
C LEU A 524 -20.52 43.71 -29.88
N ASP A 525 -19.48 44.26 -29.26
CA ASP A 525 -19.50 44.84 -27.92
C ASP A 525 -19.25 46.35 -28.00
N GLN A 526 -18.15 46.77 -28.64
CA GLN A 526 -17.81 48.18 -28.77
C GLN A 526 -17.16 48.51 -30.12
N ILE A 527 -17.50 49.67 -30.68
CA ILE A 527 -16.79 50.28 -31.82
C ILE A 527 -16.04 51.51 -31.31
N ARG A 528 -14.75 51.65 -31.61
CA ARG A 528 -13.97 52.84 -31.26
C ARG A 528 -13.50 53.56 -32.52
N ILE A 529 -13.82 54.84 -32.67
CA ILE A 529 -13.42 55.64 -33.83
C ILE A 529 -12.19 56.47 -33.46
N LEU A 530 -11.15 56.40 -34.27
CA LEU A 530 -9.98 57.25 -34.12
C LEU A 530 -10.26 58.60 -34.79
N VAL A 531 -9.96 59.67 -34.09
CA VAL A 531 -10.08 61.06 -34.56
C VAL A 531 -8.73 61.77 -34.39
N PRO A 532 -8.49 62.92 -35.06
CA PRO A 532 -7.33 63.75 -34.76
C PRO A 532 -7.21 64.07 -33.26
N ASP A 533 -6.00 64.40 -32.80
CA ASP A 533 -5.77 64.77 -31.40
C ASP A 533 -6.75 65.86 -30.93
N LEU A 534 -7.49 65.55 -29.87
CA LEU A 534 -8.43 66.43 -29.17
C LEU A 534 -7.71 67.31 -28.12
N ILE A 535 -6.50 66.92 -27.70
CA ILE A 535 -5.63 67.67 -26.79
C ILE A 535 -4.19 67.77 -27.29
N THR A 536 -3.47 68.85 -26.95
CA THR A 536 -2.06 69.04 -27.28
C THR A 536 -1.34 69.88 -26.20
N PRO A 537 -0.19 69.43 -25.65
CA PRO A 537 0.42 68.12 -25.86
C PRO A 537 -0.41 67.00 -25.22
N SER A 538 -0.24 65.76 -25.70
CA SER A 538 -0.86 64.56 -25.12
C SER A 538 -0.03 63.93 -23.98
N GLU A 539 1.07 64.59 -23.58
CA GLU A 539 1.98 64.17 -22.51
C GLU A 539 2.56 65.40 -21.81
N VAL A 540 2.60 65.38 -20.48
CA VAL A 540 3.09 66.47 -19.62
C VAL A 540 3.82 65.92 -18.39
N LYS A 541 4.73 66.72 -17.82
CA LYS A 541 5.50 66.37 -16.61
C LYS A 541 5.29 67.40 -15.50
N TYR A 542 5.26 66.93 -14.27
CA TYR A 542 5.14 67.75 -13.07
C TYR A 542 6.10 67.23 -11.98
N ASP A 543 6.97 68.10 -11.46
CA ASP A 543 7.86 67.79 -10.33
C ASP A 543 7.39 68.54 -9.09
N LYS A 544 7.22 67.81 -7.99
CA LYS A 544 6.78 68.30 -6.69
C LYS A 544 7.86 69.05 -5.91
N ALA A 545 9.12 69.05 -6.36
CA ALA A 545 10.17 69.85 -5.73
C ALA A 545 9.78 71.34 -5.66
N ASP A 546 9.99 71.99 -4.50
CA ASP A 546 9.55 73.36 -4.20
C ASP A 546 9.99 74.42 -5.26
N ASP A 547 11.06 74.15 -6.04
CA ASP A 547 11.57 75.02 -7.09
C ASP A 547 11.11 74.66 -8.52
N ALA A 548 10.33 73.60 -8.69
CA ALA A 548 9.87 73.07 -9.98
C ALA A 548 8.34 73.06 -10.18
N GLN A 549 7.56 73.30 -9.12
CA GLN A 549 6.09 73.33 -9.16
C GLN A 549 5.54 74.46 -10.07
N HIS A 550 4.63 74.13 -10.99
CA HIS A 550 3.94 75.09 -11.88
C HIS A 550 2.62 74.54 -12.44
N ASP A 551 1.67 75.41 -12.79
CA ASP A 551 0.46 75.00 -13.53
C ASP A 551 0.83 74.39 -14.90
N VAL A 552 0.14 73.33 -15.31
CA VAL A 552 0.38 72.65 -16.59
C VAL A 552 -0.70 73.03 -17.60
N THR A 553 -0.30 73.51 -18.79
CA THR A 553 -1.22 73.93 -19.85
C THR A 553 -1.39 72.86 -20.92
N VAL A 554 -2.65 72.55 -21.23
CA VAL A 554 -3.07 71.60 -22.28
C VAL A 554 -4.02 72.33 -23.23
N THR A 555 -3.74 72.32 -24.52
CA THR A 555 -4.58 72.98 -25.54
C THR A 555 -5.62 72.00 -26.06
N LEU A 556 -6.88 72.41 -26.15
CA LEU A 556 -7.97 71.64 -26.74
C LEU A 556 -8.04 71.92 -28.25
N ALA A 557 -8.15 70.88 -29.06
CA ALA A 557 -8.33 71.02 -30.51
C ALA A 557 -9.81 71.24 -30.87
N THR A 558 -10.06 71.94 -31.98
CA THR A 558 -11.40 72.12 -32.55
C THR A 558 -11.68 71.00 -33.56
N TYR A 559 -12.25 69.90 -33.10
CA TYR A 559 -12.76 68.81 -33.93
C TYR A 559 -14.27 68.64 -33.72
N ASP A 560 -15.04 68.64 -34.81
CA ASP A 560 -16.51 68.48 -34.91
C ASP A 560 -17.37 69.13 -33.80
N ASN A 561 -16.97 70.31 -33.30
CA ASN A 561 -17.62 71.03 -32.20
C ASN A 561 -17.68 70.26 -30.85
N HIS A 562 -16.83 69.24 -30.66
CA HIS A 562 -16.71 68.54 -29.39
C HIS A 562 -16.20 69.50 -28.30
N THR A 563 -16.99 69.68 -27.23
CA THR A 563 -16.61 70.51 -26.08
C THR A 563 -16.19 69.61 -24.92
N LEU A 564 -15.10 69.95 -24.24
CA LEU A 564 -14.65 69.23 -23.04
C LEU A 564 -15.79 69.19 -22.01
N SER A 565 -16.24 67.99 -21.65
CA SER A 565 -17.30 67.77 -20.66
C SER A 565 -16.73 67.57 -19.27
N ARG A 566 -15.67 66.77 -19.13
CA ARG A 566 -14.99 66.49 -17.86
C ARG A 566 -13.57 66.01 -18.06
N ILE A 567 -12.78 66.06 -17.00
CA ILE A 567 -11.48 65.39 -16.91
C ILE A 567 -11.57 64.45 -15.72
N THR A 568 -11.14 63.19 -15.87
CA THR A 568 -11.07 62.23 -14.77
C THR A 568 -9.64 61.72 -14.59
N ASN A 569 -9.27 61.41 -13.35
CA ASN A 569 -8.09 60.61 -13.02
C ASN A 569 -8.58 59.29 -12.43
N GLY A 570 -8.48 58.19 -13.19
CA GLY A 570 -9.23 56.97 -12.90
C GLY A 570 -10.74 57.24 -12.82
N ASP A 571 -11.39 56.76 -11.75
CA ASP A 571 -12.82 56.99 -11.49
C ASP A 571 -13.14 58.38 -10.90
N SER A 572 -12.12 59.17 -10.54
CA SER A 572 -12.31 60.47 -9.87
C SER A 572 -12.40 61.62 -10.88
N GLU A 573 -13.51 62.35 -10.87
CA GLU A 573 -13.69 63.56 -11.69
C GLU A 573 -13.01 64.77 -11.07
N LEU A 574 -12.22 65.51 -11.86
CA LEU A 574 -11.56 66.73 -11.44
C LEU A 574 -12.59 67.86 -11.31
N VAL A 575 -12.45 68.69 -10.27
CA VAL A 575 -13.35 69.81 -9.98
C VAL A 575 -12.94 71.05 -10.77
N LYS A 576 -13.80 71.49 -11.69
CA LYS A 576 -13.59 72.71 -12.47
C LYS A 576 -13.48 73.95 -11.57
N ASP A 577 -12.53 74.82 -11.90
CA ASP A 577 -12.13 76.03 -11.17
C ASP A 577 -11.47 75.78 -9.81
N GLU A 578 -11.32 74.52 -9.38
CA GLU A 578 -10.47 74.09 -8.25
C GLU A 578 -9.23 73.38 -8.76
N ASP A 579 -9.41 72.25 -9.44
CA ASP A 579 -8.33 71.37 -9.94
C ASP A 579 -7.80 71.79 -11.30
N TYR A 580 -8.67 72.35 -12.14
CA TYR A 580 -8.30 72.88 -13.45
C TYR A 580 -9.16 74.07 -13.82
N SER A 581 -8.70 74.92 -14.72
CA SER A 581 -9.50 76.00 -15.31
C SER A 581 -9.47 75.93 -16.83
N ILE A 582 -10.50 76.43 -17.50
CA ILE A 582 -10.60 76.45 -18.96
C ILE A 582 -10.75 77.88 -19.46
N ALA A 583 -9.83 78.34 -20.31
CA ALA A 583 -9.93 79.62 -21.00
C ALA A 583 -9.29 79.54 -22.39
N ASN A 584 -9.89 80.17 -23.41
CA ASN A 584 -9.32 80.27 -24.77
C ASN A 584 -8.87 78.93 -25.39
N GLN A 585 -9.66 77.87 -25.25
CA GLN A 585 -9.31 76.50 -25.71
C GLN A 585 -8.05 75.93 -25.02
N GLN A 586 -7.70 76.42 -23.83
CA GLN A 586 -6.65 75.85 -23.00
C GLN A 586 -7.25 75.40 -21.67
N VAL A 587 -6.88 74.20 -21.27
CA VAL A 587 -7.05 73.66 -19.93
C VAL A 587 -5.76 73.92 -19.16
N LEU A 588 -5.87 74.62 -18.05
CA LEU A 588 -4.79 74.82 -17.10
C LEU A 588 -5.03 73.88 -15.91
N LEU A 589 -4.27 72.80 -15.83
CA LEU A 589 -4.23 71.93 -14.66
C LEU A 589 -3.48 72.68 -13.56
N LYS A 590 -4.14 72.90 -12.42
CA LYS A 590 -3.56 73.75 -11.38
C LYS A 590 -2.49 73.00 -10.60
N GLN A 591 -1.43 73.73 -10.26
CA GLN A 591 -0.35 73.30 -9.38
C GLN A 591 -0.90 72.63 -8.12
N THR A 592 -1.93 73.22 -7.48
CA THR A 592 -2.56 72.66 -6.27
C THR A 592 -3.14 71.26 -6.44
N TYR A 593 -3.65 70.94 -7.63
CA TYR A 593 -4.13 69.59 -7.95
C TYR A 593 -2.96 68.66 -8.30
N LEU A 594 -2.00 69.16 -9.07
CA LEU A 594 -0.81 68.41 -9.50
C LEU A 594 0.08 68.00 -8.30
N ASP A 595 0.23 68.87 -7.30
CA ASP A 595 0.91 68.59 -6.02
C ASP A 595 0.23 67.47 -5.21
N ALA A 596 -1.08 67.33 -5.34
CA ALA A 596 -1.86 66.32 -4.63
C ALA A 596 -1.82 64.93 -5.29
N GLN A 597 -1.36 64.83 -6.55
CA GLN A 597 -1.30 63.54 -7.26
C GLN A 597 -0.17 62.66 -6.72
N PRO A 598 -0.30 61.33 -6.64
CA PRO A 598 0.79 60.45 -6.22
C PRO A 598 1.98 60.52 -7.20
N ILE A 599 3.19 60.25 -6.71
CA ILE A 599 4.38 60.07 -7.55
C ILE A 599 4.17 58.86 -8.46
N GLY A 600 4.43 59.01 -9.76
CA GLY A 600 4.18 58.01 -10.78
C GLY A 600 3.59 58.61 -12.06
N ILE A 601 3.10 57.76 -12.95
CA ILE A 601 2.37 58.20 -14.15
C ILE A 601 0.87 58.12 -13.84
N ALA A 602 0.16 59.22 -14.04
CA ALA A 602 -1.29 59.29 -14.01
C ALA A 602 -1.82 59.53 -15.43
N ASP A 603 -2.85 58.78 -15.82
CA ASP A 603 -3.56 58.97 -17.09
C ASP A 603 -4.83 59.78 -16.85
N LEU A 604 -4.80 61.06 -17.23
CA LEU A 604 -5.96 61.93 -17.14
C LEU A 604 -6.83 61.77 -18.38
N LEU A 605 -8.05 61.25 -18.23
CA LEU A 605 -8.97 61.08 -19.34
C LEU A 605 -9.76 62.38 -19.58
N PHE A 606 -9.48 63.06 -20.69
CA PHE A 606 -10.26 64.20 -21.14
C PHE A 606 -11.46 63.67 -21.90
N SER A 607 -12.65 63.79 -21.32
CA SER A 607 -13.91 63.42 -21.96
C SER A 607 -14.55 64.66 -22.58
N PHE A 608 -15.04 64.53 -23.80
CA PHE A 608 -15.73 65.55 -24.56
C PHE A 608 -17.17 65.11 -24.84
N SER A 609 -18.01 66.07 -25.22
CA SER A 609 -19.38 65.78 -25.66
C SER A 609 -19.40 64.72 -26.77
N GLY A 610 -20.36 63.79 -26.76
CA GLY A 610 -20.50 62.77 -27.83
C GLY A 610 -19.56 61.56 -27.70
N GLU A 611 -19.24 61.14 -26.47
CA GLU A 611 -18.41 59.95 -26.15
C GLU A 611 -16.96 60.02 -26.69
N ALA A 612 -16.54 61.19 -27.17
CA ALA A 612 -15.16 61.48 -27.55
C ALA A 612 -14.29 61.61 -26.29
N SER A 613 -13.11 61.01 -26.29
CA SER A 613 -12.15 61.10 -25.20
C SER A 613 -10.71 61.02 -25.69
N GLN A 614 -9.78 61.59 -24.93
CA GLN A 614 -8.35 61.41 -25.13
C GLN A 614 -7.63 61.42 -23.79
N SER A 615 -6.70 60.49 -23.59
CA SER A 615 -5.87 60.47 -22.39
C SER A 615 -4.68 61.41 -22.51
N LEU A 616 -4.41 62.14 -21.44
CA LEU A 616 -3.19 62.90 -21.20
C LEU A 616 -2.32 62.12 -20.21
N ALA A 617 -1.11 61.76 -20.63
CA ALA A 617 -0.14 61.18 -19.71
C ALA A 617 0.49 62.28 -18.86
N LEU A 618 0.28 62.23 -17.53
CA LEU A 618 0.88 63.12 -16.54
C LEU A 618 1.93 62.34 -15.74
N SER A 619 3.21 62.64 -15.93
CA SER A 619 4.28 62.11 -15.07
C SER A 619 4.46 63.03 -13.87
N VAL A 620 4.18 62.52 -12.67
CA VAL A 620 4.37 63.21 -11.39
C VAL A 620 5.58 62.63 -10.69
N GLU A 621 6.58 63.46 -10.40
CA GLU A 621 7.75 63.06 -9.64
C GLU A 621 7.90 63.92 -8.37
N ASP A 622 8.56 63.37 -7.34
CA ASP A 622 9.03 64.15 -6.20
C ASP A 622 10.51 63.83 -6.06
N SER A 623 11.34 64.70 -6.64
CA SER A 623 12.78 64.50 -6.66
C SER A 623 13.45 64.69 -5.28
N ALA A 624 12.69 64.91 -4.19
CA ALA A 624 13.22 65.26 -2.85
C ALA A 624 12.87 64.31 -1.66
N ALA A 625 11.98 63.31 -1.79
CA ALA A 625 11.53 62.44 -0.66
C ALA A 625 12.40 61.16 -0.40
N PRO A 626 12.62 60.72 0.87
CA PRO A 626 13.38 59.50 1.20
C PRO A 626 12.58 58.19 1.01
N ASN A 627 13.21 57.17 0.41
CA ASN A 627 12.58 55.86 0.11
C ASN A 627 12.44 54.96 1.34
N SER A 628 11.31 54.24 1.45
CA SER A 628 11.21 53.07 2.31
C SER A 628 11.94 51.88 1.69
N LEU A 629 12.55 51.04 2.52
CA LEU A 629 13.33 49.89 2.06
C LEU A 629 12.78 48.61 2.70
N LEU A 630 12.58 47.58 1.89
CA LEU A 630 12.41 46.23 2.41
C LEU A 630 13.77 45.71 2.87
N ASN A 631 13.80 45.07 4.02
CA ASN A 631 15.02 44.49 4.56
C ASN A 631 15.41 43.19 3.85
N SER A 632 14.56 42.71 2.93
CA SER A 632 14.78 41.56 2.08
C SER A 632 14.26 41.85 0.67
N ALA A 633 14.98 41.37 -0.35
CA ALA A 633 14.60 41.48 -1.76
C ALA A 633 14.08 40.15 -2.34
N GLU A 634 14.37 39.02 -1.67
CA GLU A 634 14.00 37.68 -2.11
C GLU A 634 13.66 36.79 -0.90
N GLU A 635 12.60 35.99 -0.99
CA GLU A 635 12.17 35.02 0.03
C GLU A 635 11.82 33.68 -0.63
N GLU A 636 11.84 32.57 0.13
CA GLU A 636 11.44 31.24 -0.35
C GLU A 636 10.16 30.77 0.33
N PHE A 637 9.29 30.09 -0.42
CA PHE A 637 8.11 29.44 0.13
C PHE A 637 8.01 27.99 -0.32
N ASP A 638 7.76 27.06 0.60
CA ASP A 638 7.60 25.64 0.31
C ASP A 638 6.17 25.17 0.62
N LYS A 639 5.53 24.54 -0.38
CA LYS A 639 4.16 24.02 -0.26
C LYS A 639 4.04 22.74 0.55
N ASN A 640 5.15 22.11 0.94
CA ASN A 640 5.14 20.91 1.77
C ASN A 640 4.43 21.18 3.12
N GLU A 641 3.41 20.38 3.45
CA GLU A 641 2.60 20.54 4.66
C GLU A 641 3.42 20.60 5.96
N THR A 642 4.58 19.94 6.00
CA THR A 642 5.48 19.95 7.17
C THR A 642 6.35 21.20 7.27
N ALA A 643 6.41 22.03 6.22
CA ALA A 643 7.23 23.23 6.10
C ALA A 643 6.42 24.54 5.94
N LEU A 644 5.08 24.49 5.91
CA LEU A 644 4.19 25.65 5.74
C LEU A 644 4.37 26.71 6.84
N GLN A 645 4.90 27.88 6.49
CA GLN A 645 5.08 29.03 7.39
C GLN A 645 4.78 30.36 6.69
N ASP A 646 4.34 31.36 7.45
CA ASP A 646 4.15 32.73 6.95
C ASP A 646 5.51 33.35 6.63
N ILE A 647 5.59 34.22 5.62
CA ILE A 647 6.80 34.98 5.31
C ILE A 647 6.76 36.31 6.05
N VAL A 648 7.80 36.64 6.81
CA VAL A 648 7.89 37.88 7.58
C VAL A 648 8.98 38.78 6.99
N VAL A 649 8.56 39.91 6.40
CA VAL A 649 9.44 40.88 5.74
C VAL A 649 9.61 42.11 6.61
N GLY A 650 10.85 42.46 6.98
CA GLY A 650 11.13 43.69 7.71
C GLY A 650 11.09 44.93 6.81
N VAL A 651 10.66 46.06 7.35
CA VAL A 651 10.57 47.33 6.60
C VAL A 651 11.25 48.47 7.37
N ASP A 652 12.12 49.20 6.68
CA ASP A 652 12.55 50.54 7.10
C ASP A 652 11.62 51.58 6.48
N TRP A 653 10.72 52.11 7.32
CA TRP A 653 9.65 52.98 6.87
C TRP A 653 10.14 54.35 6.39
N ASN A 654 11.27 54.87 6.90
CA ASN A 654 11.77 56.22 6.58
C ASN A 654 10.71 57.35 6.65
N GLY A 655 9.72 57.19 7.53
CA GLY A 655 8.61 58.13 7.73
C GLY A 655 7.35 57.87 6.89
N ASN A 656 7.38 56.86 6.02
CA ASN A 656 6.27 56.49 5.14
C ASN A 656 5.42 55.34 5.73
N THR A 657 4.24 55.12 5.16
CA THR A 657 3.37 53.95 5.47
C THR A 657 3.17 53.08 4.23
N LEU A 658 2.88 51.80 4.41
CA LEU A 658 2.49 50.91 3.31
C LEU A 658 1.10 51.30 2.81
N THR A 659 0.94 51.46 1.50
CA THR A 659 -0.35 51.76 0.88
C THR A 659 -0.95 50.54 0.18
N GLY A 660 -0.14 49.55 -0.20
CA GLY A 660 -0.63 48.29 -0.75
C GLY A 660 0.50 47.34 -1.14
N ILE A 661 0.12 46.07 -1.31
CA ILE A 661 0.95 45.04 -1.94
C ILE A 661 0.17 44.51 -3.13
N SER A 662 0.82 44.45 -4.29
CA SER A 662 0.20 43.88 -5.49
C SER A 662 1.01 42.70 -6.04
N HIS A 663 0.29 41.75 -6.64
CA HIS A 663 0.84 40.62 -7.37
C HIS A 663 0.30 40.66 -8.81
N ARG A 664 1.21 40.86 -9.77
CA ARG A 664 0.88 41.03 -11.20
C ARG A 664 -0.12 42.16 -11.48
N GLY A 665 -0.03 43.24 -10.69
CA GLY A 665 -0.90 44.40 -10.82
C GLY A 665 -2.27 44.27 -10.16
N ASN A 666 -2.57 43.15 -9.49
CA ASN A 666 -3.76 43.02 -8.64
C ASN A 666 -3.38 43.24 -7.19
N ASP A 667 -4.15 44.06 -6.48
CA ASP A 667 -3.96 44.31 -5.06
C ASP A 667 -4.33 43.09 -4.22
N LEU A 668 -3.56 42.85 -3.16
CA LEU A 668 -3.81 41.79 -2.18
C LEU A 668 -4.70 42.31 -1.05
N ASP A 669 -5.50 41.42 -0.46
CA ASP A 669 -6.42 41.77 0.62
C ASP A 669 -5.69 41.85 1.96
N SER A 670 -5.70 43.03 2.59
CA SER A 670 -5.17 43.22 3.94
C SER A 670 -5.96 42.38 4.96
N ASP A 671 -5.25 41.80 5.92
CA ASP A 671 -5.72 40.87 6.98
C ASP A 671 -6.13 39.46 6.51
N THR A 672 -6.15 39.20 5.20
CA THR A 672 -6.35 37.86 4.62
C THR A 672 -5.07 37.35 3.96
N ASP A 673 -4.48 38.15 3.07
CA ASP A 673 -3.29 37.80 2.30
C ASP A 673 -2.01 38.29 2.98
N TYR A 674 -2.08 39.42 3.68
CA TYR A 674 -0.98 39.95 4.45
C TYR A 674 -1.43 40.80 5.64
N ALA A 675 -0.60 40.92 6.66
CA ALA A 675 -0.80 41.79 7.82
C ALA A 675 0.41 42.71 8.05
N VAL A 676 0.17 43.95 8.48
CA VAL A 676 1.24 44.91 8.80
C VAL A 676 1.35 45.06 10.31
N ASN A 677 2.54 44.77 10.84
CA ASN A 677 2.83 44.79 12.28
C ASN A 677 4.05 45.67 12.56
N ASP A 678 3.85 46.86 13.14
CA ASP A 678 4.90 47.83 13.52
C ASP A 678 6.01 48.03 12.46
N ASN A 679 7.07 47.21 12.47
CA ASN A 679 8.21 47.26 11.53
C ASN A 679 8.30 46.05 10.58
N GLN A 680 7.22 45.28 10.43
CA GLN A 680 7.18 44.04 9.65
C GLN A 680 5.88 43.93 8.84
N ILE A 681 5.97 43.21 7.74
CA ILE A 681 4.84 42.77 6.93
C ILE A 681 4.85 41.24 6.93
N VAL A 682 3.73 40.62 7.32
CA VAL A 682 3.55 39.18 7.37
C VAL A 682 2.69 38.76 6.18
N LEU A 683 3.26 38.02 5.23
CA LEU A 683 2.54 37.41 4.13
C LEU A 683 1.97 36.05 4.58
N SER A 684 0.67 35.86 4.39
CA SER A 684 -0.06 34.70 4.87
C SER A 684 0.31 33.43 4.11
N LYS A 685 0.65 32.35 4.83
CA LYS A 685 0.95 31.04 4.23
C LYS A 685 -0.20 30.46 3.41
N THR A 686 -1.45 30.80 3.71
CA THR A 686 -2.60 30.35 2.91
C THR A 686 -2.60 30.99 1.54
N TYR A 687 -2.37 32.30 1.46
CA TYR A 687 -2.18 33.00 0.18
C TYR A 687 -0.95 32.47 -0.57
N LEU A 688 0.18 32.33 0.12
CA LEU A 688 1.42 31.83 -0.49
C LEU A 688 1.29 30.39 -1.03
N ALA A 689 0.46 29.54 -0.41
CA ALA A 689 0.17 28.20 -0.89
C ALA A 689 -0.65 28.15 -2.20
N GLU A 690 -1.39 29.21 -2.51
CA GLU A 690 -2.16 29.34 -3.76
C GLU A 690 -1.30 29.79 -4.94
N LEU A 691 -0.14 30.41 -4.68
CA LEU A 691 0.79 30.85 -5.72
C LEU A 691 1.32 29.67 -6.55
N PRO A 692 1.46 29.79 -7.89
CA PRO A 692 2.05 28.73 -8.69
C PRO A 692 3.51 28.48 -8.31
N VAL A 693 3.99 27.23 -8.45
CA VAL A 693 5.41 26.89 -8.29
C VAL A 693 6.24 27.66 -9.32
N GLY A 694 7.30 28.32 -8.86
CA GLY A 694 8.15 29.23 -9.62
C GLY A 694 8.39 30.57 -8.90
N ARG A 695 9.24 31.41 -9.48
CA ARG A 695 9.48 32.77 -8.97
C ARG A 695 8.28 33.67 -9.25
N THR A 696 7.79 34.36 -8.24
CA THR A 696 6.83 35.46 -8.40
C THR A 696 7.34 36.72 -7.72
N ASN A 697 6.88 37.89 -8.17
CA ASN A 697 7.27 39.18 -7.59
C ASN A 697 6.04 39.85 -6.98
N LEU A 698 6.19 40.32 -5.74
CA LEU A 698 5.23 41.19 -5.07
C LEU A 698 5.77 42.62 -5.05
N THR A 699 4.93 43.59 -5.41
CA THR A 699 5.28 45.01 -5.41
C THR A 699 4.67 45.69 -4.20
N PHE A 700 5.51 46.32 -3.39
CA PHE A 700 5.17 47.04 -2.17
C PHE A 700 5.19 48.53 -2.47
N THR A 701 4.03 49.16 -2.34
CA THR A 701 3.87 50.59 -2.57
C THR A 701 3.79 51.32 -1.24
N PHE A 702 4.50 52.44 -1.13
CA PHE A 702 4.58 53.25 0.07
C PHE A 702 3.92 54.61 -0.17
N SER A 703 3.63 55.32 0.92
CA SER A 703 3.00 56.65 0.87
C SER A 703 3.86 57.72 0.17
N ALA A 704 5.18 57.52 0.08
CA ALA A 704 6.12 58.34 -0.69
C ALA A 704 7.40 57.54 -1.02
N GLY A 705 8.20 58.02 -1.98
CA GLY A 705 9.40 57.33 -2.46
C GLY A 705 9.10 56.18 -3.45
N ALA A 706 10.15 55.51 -3.92
CA ALA A 706 10.04 54.45 -4.92
C ALA A 706 9.45 53.13 -4.35
N PRO A 707 8.49 52.48 -5.05
CA PRO A 707 8.01 51.15 -4.69
C PRO A 707 9.16 50.13 -4.58
N GLN A 708 9.01 49.17 -3.69
CA GLN A 708 9.96 48.07 -3.52
C GLN A 708 9.38 46.78 -4.09
N THR A 709 10.22 45.87 -4.56
CA THR A 709 9.78 44.57 -5.06
C THR A 709 10.42 43.46 -4.22
N LEU A 710 9.63 42.45 -3.86
CA LEU A 710 10.09 41.23 -3.23
C LEU A 710 9.85 40.05 -4.17
N ALA A 711 10.91 39.33 -4.54
CA ALA A 711 10.77 38.05 -5.23
C ALA A 711 10.44 36.94 -4.21
N ILE A 712 9.51 36.06 -4.55
CA ILE A 712 9.18 34.86 -3.78
C ILE A 712 9.40 33.65 -4.68
N ASP A 713 10.34 32.80 -4.31
CA ASP A 713 10.61 31.54 -4.98
C ASP A 713 9.74 30.44 -4.35
N VAL A 714 8.62 30.13 -5.02
CA VAL A 714 7.66 29.11 -4.56
C VAL A 714 8.08 27.74 -5.09
N ARG A 715 8.32 26.80 -4.20
CA ARG A 715 8.58 25.39 -4.53
C ARG A 715 7.56 24.47 -3.87
N ASP A 716 7.40 23.28 -4.42
CA ASP A 716 6.62 22.21 -3.79
C ASP A 716 7.54 21.01 -3.60
N THR A 717 8.01 20.79 -2.37
CA THR A 717 8.84 19.64 -2.04
C THR A 717 8.03 18.45 -1.51
N THR A 718 6.70 18.47 -1.64
CA THR A 718 5.84 17.35 -1.22
C THR A 718 6.22 16.08 -2.01
N PRO A 719 6.73 15.04 -1.34
CA PRO A 719 7.14 13.80 -2.01
C PRO A 719 5.90 13.10 -2.58
N PRO A 720 5.88 12.72 -3.87
CA PRO A 720 4.74 11.99 -4.41
C PRO A 720 4.75 10.56 -3.85
N TYR A 721 3.60 10.06 -3.37
CA TYR A 721 3.55 8.77 -2.66
C TYR A 721 3.83 7.57 -3.57
N SER A 722 4.66 6.63 -3.12
CA SER A 722 4.78 5.32 -3.80
C SER A 722 3.49 4.50 -3.66
N THR A 723 3.16 3.71 -4.68
CA THR A 723 2.04 2.75 -4.62
C THR A 723 2.50 1.34 -4.96
N ILE A 724 1.73 0.31 -4.57
CA ILE A 724 1.97 -1.08 -4.97
C ILE A 724 0.71 -1.68 -5.62
N GLN A 725 0.88 -2.52 -6.65
CA GLN A 725 -0.23 -3.19 -7.34
C GLN A 725 0.16 -4.63 -7.79
N PRO A 726 -0.64 -5.65 -7.46
CA PRO A 726 -1.82 -5.61 -6.60
C PRO A 726 -1.48 -5.33 -5.13
N SER A 727 -2.41 -4.73 -4.38
CA SER A 727 -2.35 -4.56 -2.91
C SER A 727 -3.05 -5.69 -2.14
N ALA A 728 -3.64 -6.66 -2.85
CA ALA A 728 -4.18 -7.88 -2.25
C ALA A 728 -4.04 -9.08 -3.19
N THR A 729 -3.80 -10.26 -2.62
CA THR A 729 -3.59 -11.51 -3.35
C THR A 729 -3.94 -12.71 -2.45
N ASN A 730 -3.85 -13.93 -2.99
CA ASN A 730 -3.97 -15.16 -2.21
C ASN A 730 -2.75 -16.06 -2.46
N PHE A 731 -2.41 -16.84 -1.44
CA PHE A 731 -1.38 -17.87 -1.50
C PHE A 731 -1.96 -19.16 -0.94
N ASP A 732 -1.83 -20.26 -1.68
CA ASP A 732 -2.21 -21.59 -1.22
C ASP A 732 -0.95 -22.34 -0.80
N LYS A 733 -0.91 -22.85 0.42
CA LYS A 733 0.22 -23.65 0.91
C LYS A 733 0.35 -24.99 0.20
N ASN A 734 -0.73 -25.50 -0.41
CA ASN A 734 -0.68 -26.72 -1.21
C ASN A 734 0.29 -26.54 -2.38
N ALA A 735 1.39 -27.31 -2.38
CA ALA A 735 2.46 -27.21 -3.37
C ALA A 735 1.96 -27.32 -4.82
N GLU A 736 0.87 -28.06 -5.08
CA GLU A 736 0.28 -28.18 -6.41
C GLU A 736 -0.55 -26.95 -6.84
N ALA A 737 -0.96 -26.11 -5.90
CA ALA A 737 -1.78 -24.91 -6.11
C ALA A 737 -1.03 -23.60 -5.88
N GLN A 738 0.23 -23.66 -5.41
CA GLN A 738 1.08 -22.50 -5.15
C GLN A 738 1.26 -21.65 -6.41
N LYS A 739 1.09 -20.34 -6.25
CA LYS A 739 1.36 -19.34 -7.29
C LYS A 739 2.39 -18.36 -6.79
N VAL A 740 3.25 -17.90 -7.70
CA VAL A 740 4.21 -16.84 -7.41
C VAL A 740 3.46 -15.57 -7.02
N ILE A 741 3.85 -14.97 -5.89
CA ILE A 741 3.24 -13.74 -5.39
C ILE A 741 4.14 -12.56 -5.72
N THR A 742 3.66 -11.71 -6.62
CA THR A 742 4.36 -10.49 -7.02
C THR A 742 3.49 -9.26 -6.79
N THR A 743 4.12 -8.15 -6.42
CA THR A 743 3.51 -6.82 -6.50
C THR A 743 4.47 -5.84 -7.18
N THR A 744 3.93 -4.91 -7.96
CA THR A 744 4.70 -3.90 -8.68
C THR A 744 4.59 -2.57 -7.97
N MET A 745 5.72 -1.93 -7.71
CA MET A 745 5.85 -0.62 -7.09
C MET A 745 5.83 0.48 -8.16
N GLU A 746 5.03 1.51 -7.94
CA GLU A 746 5.17 2.80 -8.62
C GLU A 746 5.87 3.74 -7.64
N LEU A 747 7.16 3.94 -7.85
CA LEU A 747 8.04 4.56 -6.84
C LEU A 747 7.89 6.07 -6.72
N ASN A 748 7.39 6.77 -7.74
CA ASN A 748 7.13 8.21 -7.69
C ASN A 748 8.30 9.04 -7.12
N GLY A 749 9.55 8.66 -7.41
CA GLY A 749 10.76 9.34 -6.93
C GLY A 749 11.30 8.86 -5.58
N ASN A 750 10.59 7.98 -4.87
CA ASN A 750 11.01 7.38 -3.60
C ASN A 750 11.73 6.03 -3.84
N GLN A 751 12.29 5.47 -2.78
CA GLN A 751 12.90 4.14 -2.76
C GLN A 751 12.23 3.26 -1.70
N LEU A 752 12.06 1.97 -2.01
CA LEU A 752 11.65 0.98 -1.01
C LEU A 752 12.78 0.83 0.01
N THR A 753 12.47 1.10 1.29
CA THR A 753 13.44 0.97 2.39
C THR A 753 13.33 -0.37 3.08
N ASP A 754 12.12 -0.90 3.24
CA ASP A 754 11.90 -2.15 3.97
C ASP A 754 10.55 -2.80 3.63
N ILE A 755 10.43 -4.10 3.91
CA ILE A 755 9.15 -4.80 3.95
C ILE A 755 9.03 -5.49 5.31
N ALA A 756 7.92 -5.28 6.01
CA ALA A 756 7.69 -5.85 7.33
C ALA A 756 6.44 -6.75 7.36
N TYR A 757 6.46 -7.73 8.24
CA TYR A 757 5.28 -8.51 8.64
C TYR A 757 5.12 -8.42 10.16
N GLY A 758 4.03 -7.80 10.62
CA GLY A 758 3.86 -7.49 12.04
C GLY A 758 4.92 -6.50 12.54
N ASN A 759 5.64 -6.87 13.61
CA ASN A 759 6.71 -6.04 14.20
C ASN A 759 8.11 -6.38 13.67
N SER A 760 8.22 -7.30 12.70
CA SER A 760 9.49 -7.83 12.21
C SER A 760 9.73 -7.42 10.77
N ASN A 761 10.96 -6.98 10.47
CA ASN A 761 11.39 -6.68 9.11
C ASN A 761 11.79 -7.97 8.39
N LEU A 762 11.51 -8.05 7.09
CA LEU A 762 11.81 -9.21 6.24
C LEU A 762 13.20 -9.08 5.62
N ALA A 763 13.87 -10.20 5.39
CA ALA A 763 15.21 -10.25 4.79
C ALA A 763 15.15 -10.39 3.26
N GLN A 764 15.68 -9.39 2.54
CA GLN A 764 15.83 -9.45 1.09
C GLN A 764 16.76 -10.61 0.68
N GLY A 765 16.34 -11.41 -0.30
CA GLY A 765 17.03 -12.62 -0.77
C GLY A 765 16.54 -13.91 -0.10
N THR A 766 15.95 -13.80 1.10
CA THR A 766 15.41 -14.94 1.87
C THR A 766 13.88 -14.94 1.87
N ASP A 767 13.27 -13.79 2.18
CA ASP A 767 11.82 -13.64 2.33
C ASP A 767 11.17 -13.00 1.09
N TYR A 768 11.90 -12.11 0.41
CA TYR A 768 11.46 -11.47 -0.83
C TYR A 768 12.66 -11.14 -1.73
N ILE A 769 12.39 -10.96 -3.02
CA ILE A 769 13.36 -10.41 -3.99
C ILE A 769 12.79 -9.15 -4.64
N VAL A 770 13.66 -8.19 -4.92
CA VAL A 770 13.32 -6.97 -5.67
C VAL A 770 14.04 -7.03 -7.01
N SER A 771 13.29 -6.88 -8.11
CA SER A 771 13.83 -6.80 -9.46
C SER A 771 13.21 -5.61 -10.18
N GLY A 772 13.99 -4.54 -10.34
CA GLY A 772 13.49 -3.24 -10.80
C GLY A 772 12.37 -2.75 -9.89
N ASN A 773 11.18 -2.58 -10.47
CA ASN A 773 10.01 -2.08 -9.76
C ASN A 773 9.11 -3.21 -9.24
N GLN A 774 9.51 -4.48 -9.35
CA GLN A 774 8.70 -5.61 -8.91
C GLN A 774 9.29 -6.23 -7.65
N VAL A 775 8.43 -6.50 -6.68
CA VAL A 775 8.76 -7.32 -5.51
C VAL A 775 8.09 -8.67 -5.67
N THR A 776 8.87 -9.74 -5.54
CA THR A 776 8.36 -11.11 -5.43
C THR A 776 8.54 -11.56 -4.00
N VAL A 777 7.46 -11.93 -3.32
CA VAL A 777 7.52 -12.53 -1.99
C VAL A 777 7.80 -14.02 -2.17
N LEU A 778 8.83 -14.53 -1.51
CA LEU A 778 9.35 -15.87 -1.74
C LEU A 778 8.48 -16.93 -1.05
N THR A 779 8.30 -18.06 -1.74
CA THR A 779 7.50 -19.19 -1.28
C THR A 779 7.91 -19.71 0.11
N PRO A 780 9.20 -19.85 0.47
CA PRO A 780 9.60 -20.30 1.82
C PRO A 780 9.01 -19.44 2.94
N PHE A 781 9.01 -18.11 2.76
CA PHE A 781 8.39 -17.18 3.71
C PHE A 781 6.86 -17.31 3.70
N LEU A 782 6.23 -17.30 2.52
CA LEU A 782 4.77 -17.42 2.39
C LEU A 782 4.21 -18.72 3.00
N ALA A 783 4.96 -19.82 2.90
CA ALA A 783 4.60 -21.12 3.47
C ALA A 783 4.60 -21.12 5.01
N GLN A 784 5.34 -20.22 5.65
CA GLN A 784 5.40 -20.09 7.11
C GLN A 784 4.25 -19.22 7.67
N LEU A 785 3.63 -18.38 6.85
CA LEU A 785 2.55 -17.49 7.29
C LEU A 785 1.35 -18.28 7.84
N PRO A 786 0.68 -17.82 8.92
CA PRO A 786 -0.52 -18.49 9.44
C PRO A 786 -1.67 -18.45 8.42
N LEU A 787 -2.59 -19.42 8.50
CA LEU A 787 -3.80 -19.41 7.69
C LEU A 787 -4.66 -18.17 7.99
N GLY A 788 -5.22 -17.56 6.95
CA GLY A 788 -5.98 -16.30 7.03
C GLY A 788 -5.28 -15.16 6.28
N THR A 789 -5.66 -13.91 6.56
CA THR A 789 -5.06 -12.75 5.89
C THR A 789 -3.80 -12.29 6.64
N ALA A 790 -2.66 -12.40 5.99
CA ALA A 790 -1.41 -11.76 6.38
C ALA A 790 -1.29 -10.40 5.67
N VAL A 791 -0.78 -9.37 6.35
CA VAL A 791 -0.58 -8.04 5.76
C VAL A 791 0.91 -7.72 5.80
N LEU A 792 1.50 -7.50 4.63
CA LEU A 792 2.91 -7.09 4.49
C LEU A 792 2.96 -5.57 4.28
N GLU A 793 3.72 -4.88 5.11
CA GLU A 793 3.89 -3.43 5.03
C GLU A 793 5.14 -3.09 4.21
N PHE A 794 4.98 -2.34 3.13
CA PHE A 794 6.03 -1.81 2.27
C PHE A 794 6.35 -0.39 2.69
N LYS A 795 7.56 -0.18 3.22
CA LYS A 795 8.04 1.11 3.71
C LYS A 795 8.91 1.77 2.64
N PHE A 796 8.73 3.08 2.48
CA PHE A 796 9.50 3.89 1.53
C PHE A 796 10.33 4.93 2.30
N ASP A 797 11.39 5.45 1.69
CA ASP A 797 12.23 6.51 2.26
C ASP A 797 11.47 7.82 2.49
N SER A 798 10.38 8.03 1.75
CA SER A 798 9.43 9.10 1.95
C SER A 798 8.01 8.69 1.53
N GLY A 799 7.01 9.45 1.99
CA GLY A 799 5.62 9.16 1.74
C GLY A 799 4.99 8.11 2.68
N LYS A 800 3.82 7.58 2.31
CA LYS A 800 3.05 6.62 3.13
C LYS A 800 3.44 5.19 2.79
N SER A 801 3.61 4.35 3.82
CA SER A 801 3.71 2.89 3.67
C SER A 801 2.51 2.34 2.89
N GLN A 802 2.73 1.26 2.14
CA GLN A 802 1.69 0.54 1.41
C GLN A 802 1.51 -0.85 1.98
N GLU A 803 0.31 -1.42 1.88
CA GLU A 803 0.01 -2.75 2.44
C GLU A 803 -0.33 -3.75 1.33
N LEU A 804 0.29 -4.93 1.38
CA LEU A 804 -0.07 -6.10 0.57
C LEU A 804 -0.79 -7.12 1.46
N ALA A 805 -2.10 -7.28 1.28
CA ALA A 805 -2.88 -8.30 1.95
C ALA A 805 -2.77 -9.65 1.21
N VAL A 806 -2.21 -10.67 1.86
CA VAL A 806 -2.10 -12.03 1.33
C VAL A 806 -3.06 -12.95 2.08
N VAL A 807 -4.08 -13.46 1.40
CA VAL A 807 -4.98 -14.48 1.95
C VAL A 807 -4.31 -15.85 1.82
N VAL A 808 -3.84 -16.39 2.93
CA VAL A 808 -3.17 -17.68 3.02
C VAL A 808 -4.19 -18.78 3.33
N ILE A 809 -4.30 -19.75 2.43
CA ILE A 809 -5.10 -20.96 2.60
C ILE A 809 -4.21 -22.19 2.48
N ASP A 810 -4.75 -23.35 2.87
CA ASP A 810 -4.10 -24.63 2.60
C ASP A 810 -5.15 -25.60 2.06
N SER A 811 -5.17 -25.79 0.74
CA SER A 811 -6.08 -26.73 0.10
C SER A 811 -5.57 -28.18 0.08
N SER A 812 -4.47 -28.47 0.79
CA SER A 812 -3.88 -29.81 0.80
C SER A 812 -4.91 -30.84 1.24
N ARG A 813 -4.98 -31.94 0.48
CA ARG A 813 -5.94 -33.02 0.66
C ARG A 813 -5.25 -34.28 1.13
N GLY A 814 -5.96 -35.04 1.95
CA GLY A 814 -5.40 -36.22 2.61
C GLY A 814 -4.47 -35.85 3.76
N ARG A 815 -4.08 -36.85 4.55
CA ARG A 815 -3.15 -36.70 5.66
C ARG A 815 -1.76 -37.19 5.27
N TYR A 816 -0.71 -36.44 5.62
CA TYR A 816 0.67 -36.83 5.34
C TYR A 816 1.55 -36.69 6.57
N VAL A 817 2.50 -37.60 6.71
CA VAL A 817 3.59 -37.50 7.68
C VAL A 817 4.87 -37.17 6.93
N SER A 818 5.54 -36.09 7.34
CA SER A 818 6.85 -35.69 6.80
C SER A 818 7.98 -36.30 7.62
N ILE A 819 9.00 -36.80 6.94
CA ILE A 819 10.18 -37.43 7.52
C ILE A 819 11.41 -36.76 6.90
N ASN A 820 12.30 -36.25 7.76
CA ASN A 820 13.59 -35.70 7.33
C ASN A 820 14.54 -36.82 6.86
N ASP A 821 15.50 -36.48 6.02
CA ASP A 821 16.55 -37.37 5.54
C ASP A 821 17.40 -38.00 6.66
N ASP A 822 17.60 -37.30 7.78
CA ASP A 822 18.34 -37.79 8.95
C ASP A 822 17.52 -38.68 9.90
N ASN A 823 16.25 -38.95 9.58
CA ASN A 823 15.41 -39.78 10.42
C ASN A 823 15.96 -41.22 10.51
N PRO A 824 16.10 -41.80 11.72
CA PRO A 824 16.73 -43.11 11.90
C PRO A 824 15.98 -44.28 11.23
N ARG A 825 14.73 -44.07 10.78
CA ARG A 825 13.95 -45.04 9.99
C ARG A 825 14.39 -45.11 8.53
N VAL A 826 15.08 -44.10 8.00
CA VAL A 826 15.67 -44.13 6.66
C VAL A 826 16.95 -44.97 6.71
N LYS A 827 17.01 -46.02 5.88
CA LYS A 827 18.15 -46.95 5.83
C LYS A 827 18.97 -46.69 4.59
N TYR A 828 20.14 -46.11 4.78
CA TYR A 828 21.11 -45.86 3.71
C TYR A 828 22.04 -47.05 3.49
N SER A 829 22.32 -47.36 2.23
CA SER A 829 23.24 -48.42 1.81
C SER A 829 24.21 -47.88 0.75
N GLY A 830 25.50 -48.04 1.00
CA GLY A 830 26.58 -47.46 0.18
C GLY A 830 27.34 -46.35 0.88
N ALA A 831 28.01 -45.49 0.10
CA ALA A 831 28.82 -44.38 0.58
C ALA A 831 28.00 -43.08 0.62
N TRP A 832 27.17 -42.96 1.66
CA TRP A 832 26.37 -41.77 1.91
C TRP A 832 27.09 -40.78 2.82
N GLN A 833 26.84 -39.50 2.58
CA GLN A 833 27.34 -38.37 3.37
C GLN A 833 26.17 -37.48 3.77
N HIS A 834 26.30 -36.79 4.90
CA HIS A 834 25.31 -35.85 5.43
C HIS A 834 25.89 -34.44 5.41
N ASN A 835 25.09 -33.46 5.00
CA ASN A 835 25.49 -32.06 4.96
C ASN A 835 24.41 -31.19 5.62
N ARG A 836 24.82 -30.36 6.59
CA ARG A 836 23.94 -29.54 7.44
C ARG A 836 24.26 -28.06 7.28
N ASN A 837 23.34 -27.18 7.70
CA ASN A 837 23.49 -25.73 7.73
C ASN A 837 23.82 -25.14 6.35
N ARG A 838 23.07 -25.56 5.34
CA ARG A 838 23.36 -25.22 3.94
C ARG A 838 22.87 -23.83 3.53
N GLY A 839 21.87 -23.28 4.20
CA GLY A 839 21.30 -21.96 3.93
C GLY A 839 20.63 -21.83 2.55
N VAL A 840 20.17 -22.93 1.94
CA VAL A 840 19.60 -22.93 0.58
C VAL A 840 18.13 -23.37 0.51
N GLY A 841 17.46 -23.52 1.65
CA GLY A 841 16.02 -23.79 1.72
C GLY A 841 15.63 -25.28 1.71
N ASN A 842 16.55 -26.17 2.12
CA ASN A 842 16.23 -27.58 2.37
C ASN A 842 15.36 -27.75 3.62
N TYR A 843 14.67 -28.88 3.72
CA TYR A 843 13.88 -29.18 4.90
C TYR A 843 14.88 -29.40 6.03
N LYS A 844 14.69 -28.71 7.17
CA LYS A 844 15.65 -28.65 8.29
C LYS A 844 17.08 -28.22 7.92
N ASP A 845 17.23 -27.58 6.76
CA ASP A 845 18.50 -27.05 6.24
C ASP A 845 19.63 -28.10 6.10
N ASP A 846 19.26 -29.35 5.83
CA ASP A 846 20.19 -30.46 5.62
C ASP A 846 19.79 -31.40 4.47
N VAL A 847 20.74 -32.25 4.05
CA VAL A 847 20.55 -33.31 3.04
C VAL A 847 21.53 -34.47 3.27
N HIS A 848 21.10 -35.67 2.89
CA HIS A 848 21.95 -36.84 2.68
C HIS A 848 22.20 -37.00 1.19
N PHE A 849 23.44 -37.30 0.81
CA PHE A 849 23.81 -37.48 -0.59
C PHE A 849 24.80 -38.62 -0.81
N THR A 850 24.85 -39.12 -2.05
CA THR A 850 25.86 -40.08 -2.53
C THR A 850 26.32 -39.72 -3.94
N GLU A 851 27.60 -40.03 -4.22
CA GLU A 851 28.22 -39.86 -5.54
C GLU A 851 28.25 -41.16 -6.36
N LYS A 852 28.06 -42.32 -5.72
CA LYS A 852 28.33 -43.62 -6.33
C LYS A 852 27.05 -44.27 -6.88
N ASN A 853 27.04 -44.57 -8.17
CA ASN A 853 25.94 -45.31 -8.79
C ASN A 853 25.78 -46.70 -8.14
N GLY A 854 24.54 -47.10 -7.88
CA GLY A 854 24.18 -48.33 -7.18
C GLY A 854 23.95 -48.15 -5.68
N ASP A 855 24.38 -47.03 -5.09
CA ASP A 855 24.00 -46.69 -3.71
C ASP A 855 22.51 -46.38 -3.63
N TYR A 856 21.88 -46.69 -2.49
CA TYR A 856 20.43 -46.55 -2.33
C TYR A 856 20.02 -46.20 -0.90
N TYR A 857 18.79 -45.75 -0.73
CA TYR A 857 18.10 -45.70 0.56
C TYR A 857 16.78 -46.46 0.52
N GLU A 858 16.35 -46.94 1.69
CA GLU A 858 15.08 -47.62 1.92
C GLU A 858 14.31 -46.96 3.06
N PHE A 859 12.98 -46.85 2.92
CA PHE A 859 12.10 -46.37 3.96
C PHE A 859 10.80 -47.16 3.98
N THR A 860 10.44 -47.68 5.16
CA THR A 860 9.19 -48.40 5.40
C THR A 860 8.19 -47.51 6.12
N PHE A 861 6.98 -47.44 5.58
CA PHE A 861 5.86 -46.66 6.10
C PHE A 861 4.59 -47.49 6.12
N LYS A 862 3.62 -47.10 6.95
CA LYS A 862 2.26 -47.60 6.89
C LYS A 862 1.36 -46.49 6.37
N GLY A 863 0.65 -46.73 5.29
CA GLY A 863 -0.21 -45.72 4.70
C GLY A 863 -0.53 -45.96 3.23
N THR A 864 -1.20 -45.00 2.61
CA THR A 864 -1.83 -45.15 1.30
C THR A 864 -1.04 -44.51 0.15
N GLY A 865 0.15 -43.99 0.41
CA GLY A 865 0.97 -43.34 -0.60
C GLY A 865 2.28 -42.82 -0.05
N ILE A 866 3.20 -42.45 -0.95
CA ILE A 866 4.47 -41.80 -0.62
C ILE A 866 4.93 -40.85 -1.72
N GLU A 867 5.53 -39.76 -1.28
CA GLU A 867 6.11 -38.68 -2.06
C GLU A 867 7.59 -38.52 -1.65
N ILE A 868 8.45 -38.34 -2.65
CA ILE A 868 9.89 -38.17 -2.51
C ILE A 868 10.24 -36.75 -2.91
N ILE A 869 10.86 -36.01 -1.99
CA ILE A 869 11.20 -34.61 -2.17
C ILE A 869 12.72 -34.45 -2.04
N THR A 870 13.31 -33.78 -3.03
CA THR A 870 14.75 -33.55 -3.11
C THR A 870 15.06 -32.32 -3.94
N GLU A 871 16.35 -32.00 -4.10
CA GLU A 871 16.79 -30.96 -5.02
C GLU A 871 16.81 -31.46 -6.46
N LYS A 872 16.64 -30.56 -7.43
CA LYS A 872 17.09 -30.76 -8.80
C LYS A 872 18.24 -29.81 -9.10
N ASP A 873 19.27 -30.28 -9.78
CA ASP A 873 20.50 -29.51 -10.03
C ASP A 873 21.26 -30.04 -11.26
N ASN A 874 22.16 -29.24 -11.83
CA ASN A 874 22.88 -29.62 -13.05
C ASN A 874 23.92 -30.73 -12.82
N ALA A 875 24.33 -30.95 -11.57
CA ALA A 875 25.25 -32.02 -11.17
C ALA A 875 24.51 -33.34 -10.85
N GLN A 876 23.18 -33.35 -10.81
CA GLN A 876 22.40 -34.54 -10.51
C GLN A 876 22.03 -35.34 -11.77
N GLY A 877 21.53 -36.54 -11.58
CA GLY A 877 21.17 -37.45 -12.68
C GLY A 877 19.96 -38.30 -12.37
N ASP A 878 19.97 -39.53 -12.86
CA ASP A 878 18.83 -40.41 -12.77
C ASP A 878 18.87 -41.29 -11.52
N MET A 879 17.70 -41.65 -11.01
CA MET A 879 17.51 -42.65 -9.97
C MET A 879 16.34 -43.59 -10.29
N ASP A 880 16.47 -44.84 -9.89
CA ASP A 880 15.44 -45.87 -10.03
C ASP A 880 14.61 -45.99 -8.75
N ILE A 881 13.29 -45.96 -8.90
CA ILE A 881 12.33 -46.05 -7.79
C ILE A 881 11.67 -47.43 -7.79
N TYR A 882 11.64 -48.06 -6.61
CA TYR A 882 10.95 -49.31 -6.35
C TYR A 882 9.99 -49.11 -5.17
N VAL A 883 8.82 -49.74 -5.25
CA VAL A 883 7.85 -49.80 -4.15
C VAL A 883 7.53 -51.28 -3.94
N ASP A 884 7.68 -51.75 -2.71
CA ASP A 884 7.50 -53.15 -2.31
C ASP A 884 8.33 -54.15 -3.13
N GLY A 885 9.54 -53.72 -3.52
CA GLY A 885 10.46 -54.49 -4.35
C GLY A 885 10.16 -54.46 -5.85
N GLU A 886 9.01 -53.93 -6.26
CA GLU A 886 8.62 -53.78 -7.66
C GLU A 886 9.13 -52.47 -8.25
N PHE A 887 9.78 -52.54 -9.42
CA PHE A 887 10.27 -51.37 -10.13
C PHE A 887 9.11 -50.51 -10.63
N GLN A 888 9.15 -49.22 -10.31
CA GLN A 888 8.13 -48.25 -10.70
C GLN A 888 8.58 -47.46 -11.93
N GLN A 889 9.65 -46.67 -11.79
CA GLN A 889 10.20 -45.85 -12.87
C GLN A 889 11.62 -45.36 -12.59
N THR A 890 12.29 -44.90 -13.64
CA THR A 890 13.51 -44.09 -13.56
C THR A 890 13.10 -42.61 -13.62
N ILE A 891 13.55 -41.80 -12.66
CA ILE A 891 13.32 -40.35 -12.64
C ILE A 891 14.64 -39.59 -12.74
N SER A 892 14.62 -38.40 -13.32
CA SER A 892 15.80 -37.53 -13.44
C SER A 892 15.68 -36.31 -12.54
N THR A 893 16.70 -36.10 -11.70
CA THR A 893 16.83 -34.87 -10.88
C THR A 893 17.77 -33.84 -11.48
N TYR A 894 18.10 -33.99 -12.77
CA TYR A 894 18.77 -32.94 -13.50
C TYR A 894 17.88 -31.71 -13.70
N ALA A 895 18.44 -30.52 -13.48
CA ALA A 895 17.88 -29.24 -13.90
C ALA A 895 19.02 -28.26 -14.25
N PRO A 896 18.85 -27.33 -15.20
CA PRO A 896 19.91 -26.39 -15.58
C PRO A 896 20.29 -25.43 -14.44
N GLU A 897 19.33 -25.13 -13.56
CA GLU A 897 19.50 -24.33 -12.34
C GLU A 897 19.02 -25.13 -11.13
N LYS A 898 19.57 -24.81 -9.95
CA LYS A 898 19.21 -25.46 -8.70
C LYS A 898 17.77 -25.14 -8.31
N GLN A 899 17.00 -26.17 -8.01
CA GLN A 899 15.63 -26.09 -7.52
C GLN A 899 15.54 -26.94 -6.25
N VAL A 900 15.24 -26.33 -5.10
CA VAL A 900 15.10 -27.03 -3.83
C VAL A 900 13.64 -27.46 -3.61
N GLN A 901 13.39 -28.41 -2.69
CA GLN A 901 12.03 -28.88 -2.32
C GLN A 901 11.18 -29.41 -3.50
N GLN A 902 11.80 -30.09 -4.46
CA GLN A 902 11.10 -30.62 -5.63
C GLN A 902 10.51 -32.00 -5.33
N SER A 903 9.21 -32.17 -5.58
CA SER A 903 8.57 -33.49 -5.64
C SER A 903 9.02 -34.20 -6.91
N VAL A 904 9.79 -35.28 -6.76
CA VAL A 904 10.39 -35.99 -7.91
C VAL A 904 9.73 -37.34 -8.16
N TYR A 905 9.01 -37.87 -7.17
CA TYR A 905 8.20 -39.07 -7.28
C TYR A 905 7.02 -39.00 -6.31
N HIS A 906 5.86 -39.48 -6.75
CA HIS A 906 4.67 -39.64 -5.92
C HIS A 906 3.89 -40.88 -6.36
N ILE A 907 3.40 -41.64 -5.38
CA ILE A 907 2.43 -42.73 -5.56
C ILE A 907 1.35 -42.61 -4.49
N ALA A 908 0.09 -42.78 -4.86
CA ALA A 908 -1.07 -42.77 -3.97
C ALA A 908 -2.03 -43.91 -4.31
N GLY A 909 -3.00 -44.16 -3.44
CA GLY A 909 -3.99 -45.23 -3.61
C GLY A 909 -3.43 -46.63 -3.30
N LEU A 910 -2.31 -46.71 -2.58
CA LEU A 910 -1.85 -47.95 -1.98
C LEU A 910 -2.85 -48.40 -0.90
N PRO A 911 -2.97 -49.71 -0.62
CA PRO A 911 -3.72 -50.19 0.54
C PRO A 911 -3.19 -49.57 1.85
N ASP A 912 -4.01 -49.43 2.88
CA ASP A 912 -3.56 -48.91 4.19
C ASP A 912 -2.81 -49.99 5.00
N GLU A 913 -1.64 -50.38 4.50
CA GLU A 913 -0.76 -51.40 5.08
C GLU A 913 0.70 -50.93 5.07
N GLU A 914 1.64 -51.80 5.47
CA GLU A 914 3.06 -51.47 5.41
C GLU A 914 3.61 -51.59 3.99
N HIS A 915 4.33 -50.56 3.56
CA HIS A 915 4.99 -50.45 2.26
C HIS A 915 6.46 -50.04 2.44
N THR A 916 7.32 -50.44 1.51
CA THR A 916 8.73 -50.05 1.46
C THR A 916 9.06 -49.37 0.15
N VAL A 917 9.54 -48.12 0.21
CA VAL A 917 10.16 -47.45 -0.93
C VAL A 917 11.67 -47.69 -0.92
N LYS A 918 12.24 -47.97 -2.10
CA LYS A 918 13.69 -48.07 -2.34
C LYS A 918 14.07 -47.18 -3.52
N VAL A 919 15.11 -46.38 -3.34
CA VAL A 919 15.59 -45.45 -4.36
C VAL A 919 17.06 -45.64 -4.62
N VAL A 920 17.42 -45.93 -5.87
CA VAL A 920 18.77 -46.35 -6.28
C VAL A 920 19.39 -45.32 -7.23
N LYS A 921 20.59 -44.82 -6.91
CA LYS A 921 21.34 -43.91 -7.78
C LYS A 921 21.73 -44.60 -9.08
N LYS A 922 21.42 -44.00 -10.22
CA LYS A 922 21.70 -44.56 -11.55
C LYS A 922 22.74 -43.78 -12.34
N SER A 923 22.68 -42.46 -12.33
CA SER A 923 23.60 -41.59 -13.08
C SER A 923 23.81 -40.24 -12.38
N GLY A 924 24.48 -39.29 -13.04
CA GLY A 924 24.83 -37.98 -12.48
C GLY A 924 25.98 -38.03 -11.48
N TYR A 925 26.45 -36.86 -11.05
CA TYR A 925 27.46 -36.77 -10.01
C TYR A 925 26.83 -37.02 -8.64
N TYR A 926 25.71 -36.37 -8.31
CA TYR A 926 25.01 -36.54 -7.02
C TYR A 926 23.63 -37.20 -7.15
N MET A 927 23.23 -37.95 -6.12
CA MET A 927 21.83 -38.21 -5.75
C MET A 927 21.63 -37.74 -4.31
N LEU A 928 20.56 -37.00 -4.05
CA LEU A 928 20.24 -36.46 -2.74
C LEU A 928 18.87 -36.95 -2.24
N LEU A 929 18.73 -37.03 -0.93
CA LEU A 929 17.45 -37.04 -0.23
C LEU A 929 17.39 -35.84 0.72
N ASP A 930 16.26 -35.14 0.69
CA ASP A 930 15.94 -34.00 1.56
C ASP A 930 14.77 -34.39 2.46
N ARG A 931 13.63 -34.80 1.88
CA ARG A 931 12.43 -35.17 2.65
C ARG A 931 11.63 -36.29 2.01
N LEU A 932 11.04 -37.14 2.84
CA LEU A 932 9.99 -38.07 2.46
C LEU A 932 8.65 -37.62 3.06
N LYS A 933 7.56 -37.78 2.31
CA LYS A 933 6.20 -37.57 2.80
C LYS A 933 5.37 -38.79 2.49
N TYR A 934 4.82 -39.49 3.48
CA TYR A 934 3.91 -40.60 3.22
C TYR A 934 2.48 -40.27 3.63
N GLN A 935 1.53 -40.69 2.80
CA GLN A 935 0.11 -40.47 2.98
C GLN A 935 -0.42 -41.50 3.99
N VAL A 936 -1.13 -41.05 5.02
CA VAL A 936 -1.81 -41.92 5.99
C VAL A 936 -3.31 -41.89 5.77
N ALA A 937 -4.04 -42.84 6.34
CA ALA A 937 -5.48 -42.92 6.19
C ALA A 937 -6.18 -41.65 6.69
N ASP A 938 -7.16 -41.17 5.92
CA ASP A 938 -7.97 -40.02 6.28
C ASP A 938 -8.81 -40.28 7.56
N LEU A 939 -8.99 -39.23 8.36
CA LEU A 939 -9.89 -39.18 9.52
C LEU A 939 -11.30 -38.71 9.16
N ILE A 940 -11.49 -38.09 8.00
CA ILE A 940 -12.79 -37.64 7.50
C ILE A 940 -13.10 -38.14 6.10
N GLU A 941 -14.39 -38.33 5.80
CA GLU A 941 -14.87 -38.69 4.47
C GLU A 941 -16.29 -38.11 4.18
N PRO A 942 -16.49 -37.41 3.06
CA PRO A 942 -15.46 -37.01 2.10
C PRO A 942 -14.57 -35.89 2.67
N ASP A 943 -13.36 -35.77 2.11
CA ASP A 943 -12.42 -34.66 2.34
C ASP A 943 -12.71 -33.44 1.43
N THR A 944 -13.73 -33.56 0.57
CA THR A 944 -14.21 -32.51 -0.33
C THR A 944 -15.73 -32.45 -0.37
N ALA A 945 -16.27 -31.26 -0.57
CA ALA A 945 -17.69 -31.05 -0.79
C ALA A 945 -17.95 -29.80 -1.64
N SER A 946 -19.20 -29.63 -2.05
CA SER A 946 -19.67 -28.41 -2.68
C SER A 946 -20.97 -27.96 -2.04
N PHE A 947 -21.15 -26.66 -1.85
CA PHE A 947 -22.40 -26.07 -1.40
C PHE A 947 -22.85 -24.98 -2.36
N ASN A 948 -23.98 -25.20 -3.02
CA ASN A 948 -24.60 -24.17 -3.81
C ASN A 948 -25.61 -23.39 -2.96
N LYS A 949 -25.44 -22.07 -2.86
CA LYS A 949 -26.35 -21.15 -2.17
C LYS A 949 -27.73 -21.14 -2.81
N SER A 950 -27.84 -21.58 -4.06
CA SER A 950 -29.06 -21.62 -4.83
C SER A 950 -29.83 -22.92 -4.80
N GLY A 951 -31.13 -22.81 -5.05
CA GLY A 951 -31.99 -23.95 -5.35
C GLY A 951 -32.60 -24.65 -4.14
N ASN A 952 -33.60 -25.48 -4.41
CA ASN A 952 -34.46 -26.13 -3.40
C ASN A 952 -33.78 -27.31 -2.67
N LYS A 953 -32.45 -27.46 -2.78
CA LYS A 953 -31.66 -28.58 -2.25
C LYS A 953 -30.57 -28.15 -1.25
N GLN A 954 -30.62 -26.93 -0.70
CA GLN A 954 -29.73 -26.51 0.40
C GLN A 954 -29.82 -27.48 1.60
N LYS A 955 -28.80 -28.32 1.76
CA LYS A 955 -28.67 -29.30 2.85
C LYS A 955 -27.40 -29.04 3.63
N ASP A 956 -27.40 -29.48 4.88
CA ASP A 956 -26.18 -29.57 5.68
C ASP A 956 -25.17 -30.47 4.93
N ILE A 957 -23.88 -30.14 4.99
CA ILE A 957 -22.83 -31.02 4.48
C ILE A 957 -22.56 -32.06 5.56
N GLU A 958 -22.73 -33.33 5.22
CA GLU A 958 -22.44 -34.46 6.11
C GLU A 958 -21.03 -34.99 5.81
N VAL A 959 -20.21 -35.08 6.84
CA VAL A 959 -18.85 -35.61 6.83
C VAL A 959 -18.79 -36.73 7.85
N SER A 960 -18.40 -37.91 7.43
CA SER A 960 -18.19 -39.06 8.32
C SER A 960 -16.79 -38.98 8.91
N LEU A 961 -16.66 -39.23 10.20
CA LEU A 961 -15.40 -39.41 10.90
C LEU A 961 -15.04 -40.89 10.80
N ARG A 962 -13.78 -41.18 10.46
CA ARG A 962 -13.22 -42.54 10.47
C ARG A 962 -12.66 -42.94 11.83
N ILE A 963 -12.81 -42.06 12.81
CA ILE A 963 -12.49 -42.25 14.22
C ILE A 963 -13.70 -41.82 15.06
N ASP A 964 -13.73 -42.29 16.30
CA ASP A 964 -14.81 -41.98 17.23
C ASP A 964 -14.93 -40.47 17.46
N ASP A 965 -16.16 -39.95 17.45
CA ASP A 965 -16.45 -38.52 17.54
C ASP A 965 -15.97 -37.85 18.83
N THR A 966 -15.72 -38.61 19.89
CA THR A 966 -15.14 -38.08 21.14
C THR A 966 -13.71 -37.58 20.96
N ASN A 967 -13.03 -37.97 19.88
CA ASN A 967 -11.69 -37.50 19.54
C ASN A 967 -11.71 -36.15 18.79
N LEU A 968 -12.84 -35.70 18.21
CA LEU A 968 -12.92 -34.43 17.51
C LEU A 968 -12.91 -33.26 18.50
N LEU A 969 -11.84 -32.46 18.50
CA LEU A 969 -11.67 -31.30 19.39
C LEU A 969 -12.47 -30.11 18.89
N GLU A 970 -12.25 -29.72 17.64
CA GLU A 970 -12.87 -28.54 17.03
C GLU A 970 -12.82 -28.59 15.50
N ILE A 971 -13.58 -27.69 14.88
CA ILE A 971 -13.57 -27.44 13.44
C ILE A 971 -13.33 -25.94 13.25
N ARG A 972 -12.40 -25.56 12.39
CA ARG A 972 -12.05 -24.17 12.09
C ARG A 972 -12.30 -23.82 10.64
N HIS A 973 -12.64 -22.56 10.36
CA HIS A 973 -12.64 -21.96 9.03
C HIS A 973 -11.75 -20.72 9.08
N GLY A 974 -10.54 -20.82 8.53
CA GLY A 974 -9.46 -19.86 8.79
C GLY A 974 -9.16 -19.78 10.30
N SER A 975 -9.06 -18.55 10.83
CA SER A 975 -8.85 -18.31 12.27
C SER A 975 -10.10 -18.54 13.13
N THR A 976 -11.28 -18.77 12.54
CA THR A 976 -12.55 -18.86 13.26
C THR A 976 -12.87 -20.30 13.69
N VAL A 977 -13.02 -20.53 14.99
CA VAL A 977 -13.56 -21.79 15.54
C VAL A 977 -15.07 -21.84 15.36
N LEU A 978 -15.59 -22.87 14.68
CA LEU A 978 -17.03 -23.08 14.51
C LEU A 978 -17.67 -23.51 15.84
N LYS A 979 -18.91 -23.08 16.08
CA LYS A 979 -19.65 -23.37 17.32
C LYS A 979 -20.53 -24.61 17.16
N LYS A 980 -20.27 -25.67 17.93
CA LYS A 980 -21.12 -26.87 18.01
C LYS A 980 -22.56 -26.48 18.40
N GLY A 981 -23.54 -27.08 17.74
CA GLY A 981 -24.98 -26.79 17.86
C GLY A 981 -25.47 -25.64 16.97
N LYS A 982 -24.61 -24.67 16.63
CA LYS A 982 -24.96 -23.52 15.78
C LYS A 982 -24.45 -23.68 14.35
N ASP A 983 -23.16 -23.91 14.20
CA ASP A 983 -22.45 -23.96 12.92
C ASP A 983 -22.28 -25.40 12.43
N TYR A 984 -22.23 -26.36 13.35
CA TYR A 984 -22.25 -27.80 13.03
C TYR A 984 -22.91 -28.62 14.15
N SER A 985 -23.29 -29.86 13.86
CA SER A 985 -23.72 -30.86 14.86
C SER A 985 -22.99 -32.17 14.64
N ILE A 986 -22.76 -32.96 15.70
CA ILE A 986 -22.10 -34.27 15.61
C ILE A 986 -23.02 -35.34 16.19
N SER A 987 -23.11 -36.49 15.53
CA SER A 987 -23.82 -37.67 16.05
C SER A 987 -23.37 -38.93 15.30
N ASN A 988 -23.04 -40.01 16.01
CA ASN A 988 -22.66 -41.32 15.44
C ASN A 988 -21.52 -41.18 14.42
N ASP A 989 -20.41 -40.56 14.85
CA ASP A 989 -19.22 -40.36 14.01
C ASP A 989 -19.52 -39.58 12.72
N LYS A 990 -20.54 -38.73 12.73
CA LYS A 990 -20.90 -37.87 11.59
C LYS A 990 -21.06 -36.43 12.01
N VAL A 991 -20.32 -35.57 11.34
CA VAL A 991 -20.43 -34.12 11.46
C VAL A 991 -21.36 -33.61 10.37
N LYS A 992 -22.35 -32.80 10.77
CA LYS A 992 -23.21 -32.03 9.86
C LYS A 992 -22.87 -30.56 9.96
N LEU A 993 -22.12 -30.04 9.00
CA LEU A 993 -21.86 -28.62 8.85
C LEU A 993 -23.14 -27.93 8.35
N LYS A 994 -23.63 -26.93 9.08
CA LYS A 994 -24.96 -26.37 8.87
C LYS A 994 -25.03 -25.54 7.61
N LYS A 995 -26.06 -25.75 6.79
CA LYS A 995 -26.32 -24.91 5.61
C LYS A 995 -26.41 -23.42 5.93
N SER A 996 -26.92 -23.06 7.11
CA SER A 996 -27.01 -21.67 7.57
C SER A 996 -25.65 -20.99 7.73
N TYR A 997 -24.58 -21.76 7.93
CA TYR A 997 -23.21 -21.27 7.93
C TYR A 997 -22.78 -20.94 6.50
N PHE A 998 -22.93 -21.88 5.56
CA PHE A 998 -22.53 -21.70 4.16
C PHE A 998 -23.33 -20.65 3.40
N MET A 999 -24.59 -20.39 3.77
CA MET A 999 -25.35 -19.26 3.22
C MET A 999 -24.69 -17.90 3.47
N LYS A 1000 -23.84 -17.79 4.50
CA LYS A 1000 -23.10 -16.58 4.87
C LYS A 1000 -21.63 -16.62 4.46
N ALA A 1001 -21.09 -17.79 4.15
CA ALA A 1001 -19.72 -17.96 3.70
C ALA A 1001 -19.50 -17.27 2.34
N PRO A 1002 -18.31 -16.73 2.05
CA PRO A 1002 -17.99 -16.19 0.74
C PRO A 1002 -18.08 -17.29 -0.34
N ALA A 1003 -18.47 -16.91 -1.56
CA ALA A 1003 -18.40 -17.82 -2.70
C ALA A 1003 -16.93 -18.08 -3.07
N GLY A 1004 -16.63 -19.29 -3.55
CA GLY A 1004 -15.27 -19.77 -3.82
C GLY A 1004 -14.88 -20.94 -2.93
N THR A 1005 -13.59 -21.29 -2.95
CA THR A 1005 -13.03 -22.42 -2.19
C THR A 1005 -12.88 -22.01 -0.72
N ASN A 1006 -13.54 -22.76 0.17
CA ASN A 1006 -13.50 -22.57 1.62
C ASN A 1006 -12.86 -23.83 2.26
N VAL A 1007 -11.87 -23.66 3.13
CA VAL A 1007 -11.18 -24.77 3.80
C VAL A 1007 -11.59 -24.85 5.27
N PHE A 1008 -12.02 -26.04 5.69
CA PHE A 1008 -12.40 -26.33 7.08
C PHE A 1008 -11.42 -27.32 7.70
N GLU A 1009 -10.66 -26.89 8.71
CA GLU A 1009 -9.70 -27.74 9.41
C GLU A 1009 -10.42 -28.48 10.55
N PHE A 1010 -10.43 -29.81 10.49
CA PHE A 1010 -10.89 -30.68 11.57
C PHE A 1010 -9.68 -31.04 12.43
N ARG A 1011 -9.76 -30.79 13.75
CA ARG A 1011 -8.68 -31.11 14.68
C ARG A 1011 -9.08 -32.25 15.60
N PHE A 1012 -8.25 -33.27 15.66
CA PHE A 1012 -8.48 -34.48 16.43
C PHE A 1012 -7.46 -34.60 17.56
N ARG A 1013 -7.92 -35.05 18.71
CA ARG A 1013 -7.09 -35.35 19.87
C ARG A 1013 -6.46 -36.74 19.71
N GLY A 1014 -5.17 -36.82 19.99
CA GLY A 1014 -4.47 -38.07 20.19
C GLY A 1014 -4.57 -38.59 21.62
N ASP A 1015 -3.78 -39.62 21.91
CA ASP A 1015 -3.43 -40.00 23.27
C ASP A 1015 -2.66 -38.84 23.95
N TYR A 1016 -2.63 -38.81 25.29
CA TYR A 1016 -1.99 -37.72 26.01
C TYR A 1016 -0.51 -37.70 25.62
N LEU A 1017 -0.03 -36.54 25.15
CA LEU A 1017 1.35 -36.38 24.65
C LEU A 1017 1.76 -37.30 23.49
N ASN A 1018 0.76 -37.91 22.81
CA ASN A 1018 0.91 -38.78 21.65
C ASN A 1018 1.72 -40.05 21.93
N ASP A 1019 1.72 -40.56 23.17
CA ASP A 1019 2.36 -41.80 23.56
C ASP A 1019 1.44 -42.72 24.39
N VAL A 1020 1.82 -44.01 24.46
CA VAL A 1020 1.19 -45.02 25.33
C VAL A 1020 2.19 -46.08 25.78
N HIS A 1021 1.97 -46.62 26.97
CA HIS A 1021 2.56 -47.86 27.45
C HIS A 1021 1.53 -48.97 27.40
N ALA A 1022 1.91 -50.12 26.85
CA ALA A 1022 1.00 -51.23 26.69
C ALA A 1022 1.60 -52.58 27.10
N THR A 1023 0.75 -53.48 27.57
CA THR A 1023 1.10 -54.90 27.80
C THR A 1023 0.01 -55.80 27.24
N ASP A 1024 0.43 -56.90 26.62
CA ASP A 1024 -0.44 -57.97 26.15
C ASP A 1024 -0.58 -59.12 27.15
N GLN A 1025 0.22 -59.15 28.22
CA GLN A 1025 0.23 -60.22 29.20
C GLN A 1025 -0.73 -59.93 30.36
N ASN A 1026 -1.63 -60.88 30.64
CA ASN A 1026 -2.46 -60.77 31.85
C ASN A 1026 -1.59 -60.87 33.11
N ASP A 1027 -2.06 -60.26 34.20
CA ASP A 1027 -1.36 -60.13 35.49
C ASP A 1027 -0.20 -59.11 35.53
N ASP A 1028 0.26 -58.61 34.37
CA ASP A 1028 1.12 -57.43 34.32
C ASP A 1028 0.40 -56.21 34.91
N TYR A 1029 1.18 -55.30 35.50
CA TYR A 1029 0.61 -54.13 36.17
C TYR A 1029 1.51 -52.91 36.13
N PHE A 1030 0.88 -51.74 36.21
CA PHE A 1030 1.55 -50.48 36.53
C PHE A 1030 1.24 -50.09 37.98
N GLU A 1031 2.12 -49.29 38.58
CA GLU A 1031 1.95 -48.71 39.90
C GLU A 1031 2.48 -47.28 39.94
N TYR A 1032 1.76 -46.37 40.60
CA TYR A 1032 2.16 -44.98 40.78
C TYR A 1032 1.88 -44.51 42.20
N THR A 1033 2.85 -43.82 42.81
CA THR A 1033 2.71 -43.22 44.14
C THR A 1033 2.56 -41.71 44.03
N PHE A 1034 1.53 -41.16 44.68
CA PHE A 1034 1.21 -39.74 44.65
C PHE A 1034 0.89 -39.21 46.05
N GLN A 1035 1.00 -37.89 46.25
CA GLN A 1035 0.49 -37.21 47.43
C GLN A 1035 -0.74 -36.36 47.08
N GLY A 1036 -1.88 -36.62 47.72
CA GLY A 1036 -3.09 -35.87 47.42
C GLY A 1036 -4.35 -36.41 48.06
N THR A 1037 -5.49 -35.99 47.52
CA THR A 1037 -6.84 -36.31 48.05
C THR A 1037 -7.76 -36.98 47.03
N ALA A 1038 -7.31 -37.12 45.78
CA ALA A 1038 -8.02 -37.84 44.72
C ALA A 1038 -7.05 -38.34 43.64
N VAL A 1039 -7.48 -39.34 42.88
CA VAL A 1039 -6.77 -39.88 41.71
C VAL A 1039 -7.77 -40.24 40.60
N GLU A 1040 -7.36 -40.05 39.36
CA GLU A 1040 -8.11 -40.37 38.15
C GLU A 1040 -7.17 -41.02 37.13
N LEU A 1041 -7.59 -42.16 36.56
CA LEU A 1041 -6.89 -42.86 35.49
C LEU A 1041 -7.59 -42.57 34.18
N LEU A 1042 -6.84 -42.02 33.23
CA LEU A 1042 -7.26 -41.79 31.87
C LEU A 1042 -6.46 -42.71 30.94
N THR A 1043 -7.15 -43.51 30.16
CA THR A 1043 -6.53 -44.46 29.23
C THR A 1043 -7.35 -44.53 27.94
N PRO A 1044 -6.74 -44.91 26.81
CA PRO A 1044 -7.49 -45.17 25.60
C PRO A 1044 -8.42 -46.35 25.79
N LYS A 1045 -9.61 -46.23 25.21
CA LYS A 1045 -10.54 -47.35 25.04
C LYS A 1045 -10.57 -47.78 23.60
N GLY A 1046 -10.85 -49.04 23.34
CA GLY A 1046 -10.94 -49.55 21.98
C GLY A 1046 -11.14 -51.06 21.90
N PRO A 1047 -11.15 -51.62 20.67
CA PRO A 1047 -11.58 -53.00 20.44
C PRO A 1047 -10.62 -54.05 21.00
N SER A 1048 -9.33 -53.69 21.08
CA SER A 1048 -8.28 -54.59 21.57
C SER A 1048 -8.11 -54.53 23.09
N GLN A 1049 -8.73 -53.56 23.78
CA GLN A 1049 -8.64 -53.38 25.21
C GLN A 1049 -9.66 -54.24 25.99
N GLY A 1050 -9.44 -54.42 27.29
CA GLY A 1050 -10.31 -55.24 28.14
C GLY A 1050 -10.35 -54.82 29.61
N LYS A 1051 -10.52 -55.81 30.49
CA LYS A 1051 -10.70 -55.57 31.94
C LYS A 1051 -9.38 -55.28 32.66
N ILE A 1052 -9.42 -54.35 33.61
CA ILE A 1052 -8.30 -53.96 34.48
C ILE A 1052 -8.78 -53.94 35.92
N ASP A 1053 -8.06 -54.61 36.84
CA ASP A 1053 -8.31 -54.51 38.27
C ASP A 1053 -7.55 -53.34 38.88
N ILE A 1054 -8.27 -52.45 39.57
CA ILE A 1054 -7.69 -51.28 40.23
C ILE A 1054 -7.59 -51.52 41.73
N TYR A 1055 -6.40 -51.25 42.27
CA TYR A 1055 -6.07 -51.26 43.68
C TYR A 1055 -5.62 -49.85 44.09
N VAL A 1056 -6.01 -49.43 45.30
CA VAL A 1056 -5.47 -48.20 45.91
C VAL A 1056 -5.04 -48.54 47.34
N ASP A 1057 -3.82 -48.18 47.69
CA ASP A 1057 -3.13 -48.52 48.94
C ASP A 1057 -3.14 -50.03 49.23
N GLY A 1058 -2.83 -50.82 48.19
CA GLY A 1058 -2.83 -52.29 48.24
C GLY A 1058 -4.20 -52.95 48.37
N LYS A 1059 -5.30 -52.17 48.42
CA LYS A 1059 -6.66 -52.69 48.56
C LYS A 1059 -7.39 -52.67 47.23
N PHE A 1060 -7.98 -53.80 46.85
CA PHE A 1060 -8.84 -53.89 45.66
C PHE A 1060 -9.98 -52.88 45.75
N LYS A 1061 -10.23 -52.16 44.66
CA LYS A 1061 -11.31 -51.17 44.56
C LYS A 1061 -12.35 -51.61 43.56
N LYS A 1062 -11.97 -51.89 42.31
CA LYS A 1062 -12.91 -52.17 41.23
C LYS A 1062 -12.21 -52.81 40.03
N THR A 1063 -12.91 -53.69 39.32
CA THR A 1063 -12.57 -54.07 37.94
C THR A 1063 -13.24 -53.09 36.96
N ILE A 1064 -12.44 -52.37 36.19
CA ILE A 1064 -12.89 -51.49 35.11
C ILE A 1064 -12.80 -52.21 33.76
N ASN A 1065 -13.41 -51.66 32.71
CA ASN A 1065 -13.34 -52.20 31.36
C ASN A 1065 -12.98 -51.09 30.37
N ALA A 1066 -11.82 -51.23 29.71
CA ALA A 1066 -11.34 -50.32 28.69
C ALA A 1066 -11.79 -50.72 27.26
N HIS A 1067 -12.54 -51.81 27.10
CA HIS A 1067 -13.11 -52.17 25.79
C HIS A 1067 -14.08 -51.10 25.24
N HIS A 1068 -14.00 -50.83 23.95
CA HIS A 1068 -14.98 -50.08 23.16
C HIS A 1068 -14.95 -50.52 21.70
N ASP A 1069 -16.04 -50.40 20.95
CA ASP A 1069 -16.09 -50.86 19.55
C ASP A 1069 -15.25 -49.99 18.59
N SER A 1070 -14.84 -48.81 19.04
CA SER A 1070 -14.01 -47.81 18.34
C SER A 1070 -12.96 -47.23 19.28
N ARG A 1071 -11.85 -46.71 18.72
CA ARG A 1071 -10.77 -46.07 19.49
C ARG A 1071 -11.22 -44.71 20.05
N GLN A 1072 -11.15 -44.56 21.36
CA GLN A 1072 -11.40 -43.32 22.10
C GLN A 1072 -10.16 -42.99 22.92
N THR A 1073 -9.52 -41.84 22.69
CA THR A 1073 -8.33 -41.42 23.45
C THR A 1073 -8.73 -40.84 24.81
N VAL A 1074 -7.79 -40.69 25.75
CA VAL A 1074 -7.91 -39.93 27.03
C VAL A 1074 -9.29 -40.08 27.71
N GLN A 1075 -9.73 -41.32 27.95
CA GLN A 1075 -11.01 -41.61 28.60
C GLN A 1075 -10.81 -41.84 30.09
N SER A 1076 -11.59 -41.14 30.93
CA SER A 1076 -11.64 -41.42 32.37
C SER A 1076 -12.27 -42.79 32.61
N VAL A 1077 -11.44 -43.77 32.94
CA VAL A 1077 -11.87 -45.15 33.20
C VAL A 1077 -12.01 -45.46 34.69
N TYR A 1078 -11.34 -44.69 35.54
CA TYR A 1078 -11.42 -44.82 36.98
C TYR A 1078 -11.17 -43.48 37.66
N ARG A 1079 -11.97 -43.15 38.68
CA ARG A 1079 -11.78 -41.96 39.52
C ARG A 1079 -12.13 -42.27 40.97
N LEU A 1080 -11.28 -41.84 41.89
CA LEU A 1080 -11.46 -41.95 43.32
C LEU A 1080 -11.20 -40.60 43.99
N THR A 1081 -12.15 -40.10 44.77
CA THR A 1081 -12.05 -38.85 45.54
C THR A 1081 -12.21 -39.11 47.03
N GLY A 1082 -11.86 -38.11 47.86
CA GLY A 1082 -12.06 -38.19 49.31
C GLY A 1082 -11.00 -39.00 50.05
N LEU A 1083 -9.82 -39.18 49.44
CA LEU A 1083 -8.65 -39.69 50.13
C LEU A 1083 -8.19 -38.69 51.19
N LYS A 1084 -7.56 -39.19 52.25
CA LYS A 1084 -6.92 -38.30 53.24
C LYS A 1084 -5.77 -37.58 52.55
N ASN A 1085 -5.52 -36.32 52.89
CA ASN A 1085 -4.35 -35.64 52.33
C ASN A 1085 -3.08 -36.33 52.82
N GLY A 1086 -2.37 -37.00 51.91
CA GLY A 1086 -1.19 -37.81 52.23
C GLY A 1086 -0.76 -38.66 51.04
N THR A 1087 0.25 -39.51 51.28
CA THR A 1087 0.80 -40.41 50.27
C THR A 1087 -0.12 -41.60 50.03
N HIS A 1088 -0.35 -41.90 48.76
CA HIS A 1088 -1.21 -42.98 48.27
C HIS A 1088 -0.55 -43.68 47.08
N THR A 1089 -0.94 -44.92 46.85
CA THR A 1089 -0.48 -45.71 45.69
C THR A 1089 -1.66 -46.23 44.91
N ILE A 1090 -1.67 -46.03 43.58
CA ILE A 1090 -2.61 -46.65 42.65
C ILE A 1090 -1.90 -47.75 41.85
N LYS A 1091 -2.57 -48.89 41.67
CA LYS A 1091 -2.07 -50.02 40.89
C LYS A 1091 -3.17 -50.55 39.96
N GLY A 1092 -2.84 -50.75 38.70
CA GLY A 1092 -3.75 -51.31 37.69
C GLY A 1092 -3.20 -52.61 37.10
N VAL A 1093 -3.96 -53.71 37.22
CA VAL A 1093 -3.56 -55.07 36.80
C VAL A 1093 -4.37 -55.52 35.60
N LYS A 1094 -3.71 -55.94 34.51
CA LYS A 1094 -4.38 -56.45 33.30
C LYS A 1094 -5.07 -57.77 33.60
N ARG A 1095 -6.33 -57.93 33.16
CA ARG A 1095 -7.11 -59.18 33.32
C ARG A 1095 -7.60 -59.80 32.03
N SER A 1096 -7.86 -59.01 31.00
CA SER A 1096 -8.35 -59.48 29.70
C SER A 1096 -8.19 -58.40 28.63
N GLY A 1097 -8.57 -58.72 27.40
CA GLY A 1097 -8.26 -57.92 26.22
C GLY A 1097 -6.91 -58.35 25.64
N GLU A 1098 -6.69 -58.00 24.38
CA GLU A 1098 -5.39 -58.16 23.75
C GLU A 1098 -4.38 -57.24 24.45
N TRP A 1099 -4.73 -55.96 24.65
CA TRP A 1099 -3.86 -54.95 25.25
C TRP A 1099 -4.47 -54.31 26.50
N MET A 1100 -3.65 -54.03 27.52
CA MET A 1100 -3.91 -52.96 28.49
C MET A 1100 -3.01 -51.79 28.12
N MET A 1101 -3.60 -50.60 27.98
CA MET A 1101 -2.86 -49.36 27.71
C MET A 1101 -2.91 -48.45 28.93
N VAL A 1102 -1.86 -47.65 29.11
CA VAL A 1102 -1.72 -46.59 30.10
C VAL A 1102 -1.22 -45.36 29.36
N ASP A 1103 -1.79 -44.20 29.70
CA ASP A 1103 -1.61 -42.96 28.94
C ASP A 1103 -1.49 -41.78 29.91
N GLN A 1104 -2.52 -41.52 30.73
CA GLN A 1104 -2.49 -40.42 31.69
C GLN A 1104 -3.02 -40.82 33.07
N LEU A 1105 -2.33 -40.37 34.12
CA LEU A 1105 -2.84 -40.36 35.48
C LEU A 1105 -2.99 -38.91 35.95
N LYS A 1106 -4.06 -38.61 36.68
CA LYS A 1106 -4.22 -37.33 37.39
C LYS A 1106 -4.38 -37.57 38.88
N PHE A 1107 -3.81 -36.71 39.71
CA PHE A 1107 -4.10 -36.68 41.14
C PHE A 1107 -4.38 -35.25 41.63
N TYR A 1108 -5.21 -35.12 42.66
CA TYR A 1108 -5.61 -33.82 43.18
C TYR A 1108 -4.78 -33.47 44.42
N VAL A 1109 -4.03 -32.38 44.33
CA VAL A 1109 -3.21 -31.83 45.39
C VAL A 1109 -3.97 -30.76 46.13
N LYS A 1110 -3.78 -30.73 47.44
CA LYS A 1110 -4.24 -29.64 48.30
C LYS A 1110 -3.18 -29.37 49.34
N GLN A 1111 -2.48 -28.25 49.24
CA GLN A 1111 -1.59 -27.87 50.33
C GLN A 1111 -2.41 -27.58 51.59
N ASN A 1112 -1.92 -28.10 52.72
CA ASN A 1112 -2.47 -27.71 54.00
C ASN A 1112 -2.15 -26.22 54.17
N LYS A 1113 -3.18 -25.39 54.41
CA LYS A 1113 -2.94 -24.02 54.88
C LYS A 1113 -2.16 -24.13 56.18
N SER A 1114 -0.89 -23.72 56.14
CA SER A 1114 -0.02 -23.61 57.31
C SER A 1114 -0.61 -22.63 58.32
#